data_AF-A0A7Z3GYI5-F1
#
_entry.id   AF-A0A7Z3GYI5-F1
#
_cell.length_a   1.000
_cell.length_b   1.000
_cell.length_c   1.000
_cell.angle_alpha   90.00
_cell.angle_beta   90.00
_cell.angle_gamma   90.00
#
_symmetry.space_group_name_H-M   'P 1'
#
loop_
_entity.id
_entity.type
_entity.pdbx_description
1 polymer ?
#
loop_
_entity_poly.entity_id
_entity_poly.type
_entity_poly.pdbx_seq_one_letter_code
_entity_poly.pdbx_strand_id
1 'polypeptide(L)'
;MELKMDSKVVEAAEKAPRVFVSASLGEGEEYNRETGIQLTKEQIISLRKYEVLGLSLPVRLADVVAYLNYGAGDAGGVGLKATDFLRTFTCTYDHAKRWSPLREKIMLTGTDLKIFAGSIIRTGKGIVEIYEDLKASRYLEEYDINTPQEYLELKRTIPDLPDLGLPSGDVPEIKAYLNDMLAKVMQCHAKAEHVRSELDSFGADMRETVLPEIKLRLEFVSRNTYQADIQVLQGEIDQRSKEIDELNKQYDQLVQEAIRSAATLNVGGLILGIYQGVKAEKIRKERNRLKAEQQASNQVMASKNQTLSSLNKVRDDLQNLSYVAIEAEVATQNLMLVWNALSTYINASVKEVDLLKEATSLRKFKNQILGIVDPWEQIKVSSDQLLGVFAAADKEYGNSFAVFGSKRTMLTLNNHPAVSDFDIAALRSCAAAVQTSNVTAQMLGEEFNYMPGTVRTMNGLTMAIQKATFELRNQAQTTGINLERAQKKLKTSQDELLEYPDDADEIHEEMESELKNVSMKISEHADDLKMTHNGLTTAYDRSASAQWIVTLQQDRAFTEALKVTSEEKVVDFEKQMKSVSEALELIAKAGVEKIGQEAQLTLDNLKALGLAPPQVQIALFAIDTLKKMIAGIGEAISYLNMLAGYNQLKDKVADLRTQLKKYVNEIAQIDGKIHLVQILDQLDEERWSYVNEFSNLVARFESYARDFRQDKLQPVEQRTTAAIARIADVRQYLKTVQQ
;
A
#
# COMPACT_ATOMS: atom_id res chain seq x y z
N MET A 1 -34.90 -2.17 -7.55
CA MET A 1 -34.37 -2.16 -6.18
C MET A 1 -32.95 -1.64 -6.29
N GLU A 2 -32.76 -0.34 -6.05
CA GLU A 2 -31.45 0.31 -6.10
C GLU A 2 -30.59 -0.26 -4.98
N LEU A 3 -29.58 -1.06 -5.33
CA LEU A 3 -28.51 -1.43 -4.42
C LEU A 3 -27.65 -0.18 -4.21
N LYS A 4 -27.93 0.56 -3.14
CA LYS A 4 -27.00 1.57 -2.60
C LYS A 4 -25.68 0.84 -2.30
N MET A 5 -24.67 1.09 -3.12
CA MET A 5 -23.28 0.78 -2.76
C MET A 5 -23.01 1.42 -1.40
N ASP A 6 -22.59 0.60 -0.42
CA ASP A 6 -22.36 1.06 0.94
C ASP A 6 -21.15 2.00 0.95
N SER A 7 -21.39 3.31 0.83
CA SER A 7 -20.34 4.34 0.71
C SER A 7 -19.43 4.42 1.93
N LYS A 8 -19.82 3.78 3.05
CA LYS A 8 -19.00 3.65 4.26
C LYS A 8 -17.80 2.71 4.08
N VAL A 9 -17.83 1.81 3.09
CA VAL A 9 -16.78 0.82 2.82
C VAL A 9 -15.65 1.40 1.95
N VAL A 10 -16.00 2.26 0.99
CA VAL A 10 -15.01 3.03 0.19
C VAL A 10 -14.34 4.10 1.05
N GLU A 11 -15.12 4.77 1.91
CA GLU A 11 -14.61 5.77 2.87
C GLU A 11 -13.62 5.15 3.89
N ALA A 12 -13.72 3.86 4.19
CA ALA A 12 -12.78 3.16 5.07
C ALA A 12 -11.43 2.86 4.40
N ALA A 13 -11.44 2.49 3.11
CA ALA A 13 -10.22 2.28 2.33
C ALA A 13 -9.45 3.61 2.11
N GLU A 14 -10.17 4.71 1.91
CA GLU A 14 -9.60 6.05 1.77
C GLU A 14 -9.07 6.63 3.11
N LYS A 15 -9.62 6.17 4.24
CA LYS A 15 -9.17 6.56 5.59
C LYS A 15 -8.04 5.70 6.15
N ALA A 16 -7.76 4.52 5.61
CA ALA A 16 -6.69 3.63 6.08
C ALA A 16 -5.30 4.31 6.14
N PRO A 17 -4.89 5.15 5.16
CA PRO A 17 -3.67 5.97 5.24
C PRO A 17 -3.64 6.92 6.45
N ARG A 18 -4.79 7.50 6.83
CA ARG A 18 -4.88 8.42 7.99
C ARG A 18 -4.90 7.67 9.32
N VAL A 19 -5.53 6.49 9.35
CA VAL A 19 -5.49 5.58 10.51
C VAL A 19 -4.06 5.14 10.81
N PHE A 20 -3.26 4.90 9.77
CA PHE A 20 -1.82 4.59 9.89
C PHE A 20 -1.03 5.73 10.53
N VAL A 21 -1.29 6.98 10.13
CA VAL A 21 -0.68 8.16 10.74
C VAL A 21 -1.09 8.26 12.22
N SER A 22 -2.37 8.16 12.56
CA SER A 22 -2.83 8.23 13.95
C SER A 22 -2.35 7.07 14.85
N ALA A 23 -2.27 5.85 14.30
CA ALA A 23 -1.77 4.68 15.03
C ALA A 23 -0.25 4.75 15.27
N SER A 24 0.49 5.36 14.34
CA SER A 24 1.94 5.57 14.48
C SER A 24 2.28 6.71 15.45
N LEU A 25 1.38 7.71 15.59
CA LEU A 25 1.56 8.87 16.47
C LEU A 25 1.19 8.61 17.95
N GLY A 26 0.62 7.45 18.28
CA GLY A 26 0.21 7.15 19.66
C GLY A 26 -0.96 8.01 20.18
N GLU A 27 -1.81 8.55 19.31
CA GLU A 27 -2.98 9.30 19.73
C GLU A 27 -4.13 8.35 20.13
N GLY A 28 -4.18 8.01 21.43
CA GLY A 28 -5.25 7.27 22.10
C GLY A 28 -4.97 7.16 23.61
N GLU A 29 -6.02 7.07 24.46
CA GLU A 29 -5.86 7.05 25.94
C GLU A 29 -4.94 5.93 26.47
N GLU A 30 -4.67 4.88 25.67
CA GLU A 30 -3.77 3.77 25.99
C GLU A 30 -2.28 4.03 25.70
N TYR A 31 -1.93 5.10 24.98
CA TYR A 31 -0.59 5.28 24.37
C TYR A 31 0.23 6.46 24.92
N ASN A 32 -0.28 7.18 25.93
CA ASN A 32 0.49 8.20 26.65
C ASN A 32 1.43 7.54 27.67
N ARG A 33 2.76 7.49 27.43
CA ARG A 33 3.76 7.26 28.51
C ARG A 33 5.21 7.60 28.14
N GLU A 34 5.95 7.98 29.18
CA GLU A 34 7.38 8.34 29.21
C GLU A 34 8.31 7.26 28.65
N THR A 35 9.55 7.67 28.32
CA THR A 35 10.68 6.88 27.77
C THR A 35 10.68 5.42 28.20
N GLY A 36 10.01 4.58 27.39
CA GLY A 36 9.81 3.15 27.58
C GLY A 36 9.45 2.52 26.24
N ILE A 37 9.65 1.20 26.13
CA ILE A 37 9.40 0.42 24.91
C ILE A 37 8.03 0.75 24.29
N GLN A 38 8.02 1.20 23.04
CA GLN A 38 6.81 1.55 22.26
C GLN A 38 6.01 0.32 21.78
N LEU A 39 6.44 -0.89 22.13
CA LEU A 39 5.80 -2.15 21.74
C LEU A 39 4.75 -2.57 22.77
N THR A 40 3.50 -2.76 22.34
CA THR A 40 2.39 -3.16 23.23
C THR A 40 1.97 -4.61 23.04
N LYS A 41 1.17 -5.13 23.97
CA LYS A 41 0.61 -6.49 23.85
C LYS A 41 -0.35 -6.60 22.66
N GLU A 42 -1.10 -5.54 22.37
CA GLU A 42 -2.03 -5.45 21.23
C GLU A 42 -1.27 -5.59 19.92
N GLN A 43 -0.09 -4.98 19.82
CA GLN A 43 0.77 -5.07 18.64
C GLN A 43 1.28 -6.50 18.40
N ILE A 44 1.65 -7.23 19.46
CA ILE A 44 1.98 -8.65 19.36
C ILE A 44 0.76 -9.50 18.96
N ILE A 45 -0.42 -9.17 19.47
CA ILE A 45 -1.67 -9.81 19.07
C ILE A 45 -1.97 -9.53 17.59
N SER A 46 -1.74 -8.32 17.09
CA SER A 46 -1.94 -7.98 15.67
C SER A 46 -1.00 -8.75 14.74
N LEU A 47 0.27 -8.93 15.13
CA LEU A 47 1.19 -9.83 14.41
C LEU A 47 0.66 -11.27 14.35
N ARG A 48 0.10 -11.78 15.46
CA ARG A 48 -0.52 -13.10 15.49
C ARG A 48 -1.79 -13.20 14.64
N LYS A 49 -2.63 -12.16 14.62
CA LYS A 49 -3.81 -12.09 13.74
C LYS A 49 -3.42 -12.12 12.27
N TYR A 50 -2.40 -11.34 11.90
CA TYR A 50 -1.84 -11.35 10.56
C TYR A 50 -1.29 -12.73 10.19
N GLU A 51 -0.52 -13.38 11.07
CA GLU A 51 0.01 -14.72 10.84
C GLU A 51 -1.11 -15.72 10.55
N VAL A 52 -2.15 -15.76 11.40
CA VAL A 52 -3.28 -16.70 11.25
C VAL A 52 -4.02 -16.45 9.94
N LEU A 53 -4.31 -15.20 9.59
CA LEU A 53 -5.00 -14.86 8.35
C LEU A 53 -4.14 -15.15 7.13
N GLY A 54 -2.87 -14.77 7.14
CA GLY A 54 -1.93 -15.04 6.05
C GLY A 54 -1.74 -16.53 5.79
N LEU A 55 -1.63 -17.35 6.85
CA LEU A 55 -1.53 -18.81 6.75
C LEU A 55 -2.84 -19.50 6.30
N SER A 56 -3.97 -18.81 6.36
CA SER A 56 -5.27 -19.32 5.90
C SER A 56 -5.51 -19.15 4.40
N LEU A 57 -4.66 -18.37 3.72
CA LEU A 57 -4.82 -18.06 2.30
C LEU A 57 -4.52 -19.29 1.41
N PRO A 58 -5.28 -19.51 0.32
CA PRO A 58 -5.02 -20.60 -0.60
C PRO A 58 -3.76 -20.30 -1.45
N VAL A 59 -2.83 -21.25 -1.47
CA VAL A 59 -1.53 -21.14 -2.20
C VAL A 59 -1.40 -22.10 -3.38
N ARG A 60 -2.47 -22.80 -3.74
CA ARG A 60 -2.54 -23.62 -4.95
C ARG A 60 -3.54 -23.02 -5.91
N LEU A 61 -3.21 -22.98 -7.19
CA LEU A 61 -4.09 -22.39 -8.21
C LEU A 61 -5.52 -22.96 -8.17
N ALA A 62 -5.66 -24.27 -7.99
CA ALA A 62 -6.97 -24.93 -7.88
C ALA A 62 -7.80 -24.42 -6.68
N ASP A 63 -7.14 -24.23 -5.54
CA ASP A 63 -7.78 -23.73 -4.31
C ASP A 63 -8.15 -22.24 -4.45
N VAL A 64 -7.32 -21.45 -5.16
CA VAL A 64 -7.63 -20.05 -5.49
C VAL A 64 -8.82 -19.97 -6.43
N VAL A 65 -8.89 -20.81 -7.47
CA VAL A 65 -10.05 -20.88 -8.38
C VAL A 65 -11.31 -21.24 -7.61
N ALA A 66 -11.24 -22.22 -6.71
CA ALA A 66 -12.37 -22.61 -5.86
C ALA A 66 -12.77 -21.49 -4.88
N TYR A 67 -11.81 -20.78 -4.31
CA TYR A 67 -12.04 -19.64 -3.40
C TYR A 67 -12.71 -18.47 -4.12
N LEU A 68 -12.26 -18.13 -5.34
CA LEU A 68 -12.82 -17.05 -6.14
C LEU A 68 -14.21 -17.38 -6.70
N ASN A 69 -14.48 -18.66 -7.00
CA ASN A 69 -15.79 -19.17 -7.41
C ASN A 69 -16.51 -18.30 -8.49
N TYR A 70 -15.77 -17.89 -9.51
CA TYR A 70 -16.30 -17.07 -10.60
C TYR A 70 -17.41 -17.78 -11.38
N GLY A 71 -18.23 -16.97 -12.07
CA GLY A 71 -19.27 -17.48 -12.94
C GLY A 71 -18.73 -18.35 -14.07
N ALA A 72 -19.59 -19.24 -14.59
CA ALA A 72 -19.21 -20.18 -15.62
C ALA A 72 -18.64 -19.50 -16.88
N GLY A 73 -17.40 -19.83 -17.23
CA GLY A 73 -16.70 -19.27 -18.39
C GLY A 73 -16.05 -17.90 -18.15
N ASP A 74 -16.13 -17.36 -16.93
CA ASP A 74 -15.47 -16.13 -16.54
C ASP A 74 -14.17 -16.42 -15.77
N ALA A 75 -13.10 -15.72 -16.14
CA ALA A 75 -11.77 -15.85 -15.53
C ALA A 75 -11.34 -14.58 -14.78
N GLY A 76 -12.19 -13.55 -14.71
CA GLY A 76 -11.84 -12.23 -14.23
C GLY A 76 -11.13 -11.38 -15.30
N GLY A 77 -11.25 -10.07 -15.16
CA GLY A 77 -10.52 -9.08 -15.97
C GLY A 77 -9.01 -9.05 -15.67
N VAL A 78 -8.30 -8.12 -16.30
CA VAL A 78 -6.89 -7.83 -15.98
C VAL A 78 -6.79 -7.47 -14.50
N GLY A 79 -5.76 -8.00 -13.82
CA GLY A 79 -5.59 -7.80 -12.38
C GLY A 79 -6.69 -8.43 -11.52
N LEU A 80 -7.50 -9.35 -12.06
CA LEU A 80 -8.53 -10.09 -11.33
C LEU A 80 -8.50 -11.60 -11.62
N LYS A 81 -7.47 -12.10 -12.34
CA LYS A 81 -7.36 -13.53 -12.64
C LYS A 81 -6.91 -14.32 -11.42
N ALA A 82 -7.24 -15.62 -11.39
CA ALA A 82 -6.81 -16.51 -10.31
C ALA A 82 -5.28 -16.54 -10.12
N THR A 83 -4.50 -16.41 -11.20
CA THR A 83 -3.03 -16.32 -11.15
C THR A 83 -2.53 -15.10 -10.40
N ASP A 84 -3.21 -13.97 -10.56
CA ASP A 84 -2.78 -12.73 -9.96
C ASP A 84 -3.18 -12.71 -8.46
N PHE A 85 -4.31 -13.33 -8.07
CA PHE A 85 -4.63 -13.57 -6.65
C PHE A 85 -3.66 -14.55 -6.01
N LEU A 86 -3.28 -15.61 -6.74
CA LEU A 86 -2.29 -16.58 -6.28
C LEU A 86 -0.95 -15.90 -5.97
N ARG A 87 -0.52 -14.92 -6.77
CA ARG A 87 0.68 -14.12 -6.50
C ARG A 87 0.57 -13.40 -5.15
N THR A 88 -0.49 -12.63 -4.93
CA THR A 88 -0.74 -11.90 -3.67
C THR A 88 -0.84 -12.84 -2.47
N PHE A 89 -1.58 -13.95 -2.60
CA PHE A 89 -1.80 -14.92 -1.52
C PHE A 89 -0.52 -15.68 -1.18
N THR A 90 0.25 -16.13 -2.17
CA THR A 90 1.51 -16.83 -1.95
C THR A 90 2.53 -15.92 -1.26
N CYS A 91 2.69 -14.69 -1.76
CA CYS A 91 3.56 -13.68 -1.14
C CYS A 91 3.20 -13.45 0.33
N THR A 92 1.90 -13.30 0.63
CA THR A 92 1.42 -13.06 1.99
C THR A 92 1.59 -14.29 2.89
N TYR A 93 1.29 -15.48 2.36
CA TYR A 93 1.42 -16.75 3.08
C TYR A 93 2.88 -17.04 3.46
N ASP A 94 3.79 -16.93 2.49
CA ASP A 94 5.21 -17.19 2.68
C ASP A 94 5.83 -16.20 3.69
N HIS A 95 5.40 -14.94 3.65
CA HIS A 95 5.78 -13.95 4.63
C HIS A 95 5.24 -14.28 6.03
N ALA A 96 3.93 -14.55 6.15
CA ALA A 96 3.29 -14.90 7.43
C ALA A 96 3.95 -16.11 8.11
N LYS A 97 4.35 -17.13 7.32
CA LYS A 97 5.03 -18.33 7.81
C LYS A 97 6.36 -18.05 8.53
N ARG A 98 7.02 -16.93 8.23
CA ARG A 98 8.30 -16.55 8.86
C ARG A 98 8.14 -16.03 10.28
N TRP A 99 6.93 -15.61 10.69
CA TRP A 99 6.71 -14.98 11.97
C TRP A 99 6.96 -15.93 13.15
N SER A 100 6.41 -17.16 13.13
CA SER A 100 6.56 -18.08 14.27
C SER A 100 8.03 -18.41 14.62
N PRO A 101 8.90 -18.80 13.66
CA PRO A 101 10.31 -19.02 13.93
C PRO A 101 11.03 -17.74 14.41
N LEU A 102 10.70 -16.59 13.83
CA LEU A 102 11.29 -15.31 14.22
C LEU A 102 10.92 -14.94 15.66
N ARG A 103 9.64 -15.08 16.02
CA ARG A 103 9.13 -14.88 17.38
C ARG A 103 9.86 -15.75 18.40
N GLU A 104 10.08 -17.03 18.09
CA GLU A 104 10.81 -17.94 18.98
C GLU A 104 12.25 -17.44 19.21
N LYS A 105 12.96 -17.05 18.15
CA LYS A 105 14.32 -16.50 18.25
C LYS A 105 14.38 -15.20 19.04
N ILE A 106 13.39 -14.32 18.88
CA ILE A 106 13.24 -13.07 19.66
C ILE A 106 13.11 -13.39 21.15
N MET A 107 12.22 -14.33 21.50
CA MET A 107 11.98 -14.70 22.90
C MET A 107 13.21 -15.35 23.54
N LEU A 108 13.87 -16.26 22.83
CA LEU A 108 15.09 -16.92 23.29
C LEU A 108 16.22 -15.90 23.48
N THR A 109 16.45 -15.04 22.49
CA THR A 109 17.52 -14.04 22.55
C THR A 109 17.25 -12.98 23.61
N GLY A 110 16.00 -12.53 23.78
CA GLY A 110 15.61 -11.62 24.87
C GLY A 110 15.85 -12.24 26.26
N THR A 111 15.59 -13.54 26.42
CA THR A 111 15.88 -14.28 27.66
C THR A 111 17.37 -14.38 27.93
N ASP A 112 18.15 -14.75 26.91
CA ASP A 112 19.62 -14.80 26.97
C ASP A 112 20.21 -13.44 27.37
N LEU A 113 19.73 -12.35 26.73
CA LEU A 113 20.17 -10.98 27.03
C LEU A 113 19.85 -10.58 28.47
N LYS A 114 18.64 -10.88 28.98
CA LYS A 114 18.26 -10.59 30.36
C LYS A 114 19.15 -11.31 31.37
N ILE A 115 19.39 -12.62 31.18
CA ILE A 115 20.22 -13.44 32.07
C ILE A 115 21.65 -12.92 32.05
N PHE A 116 22.19 -12.68 30.85
CA PHE A 116 23.56 -12.26 30.67
C PHE A 116 23.81 -10.84 31.20
N ALA A 117 22.89 -9.90 30.95
CA ALA A 117 22.95 -8.55 31.53
C ALA A 117 23.05 -8.59 33.05
N GLY A 118 22.26 -9.45 33.71
CA GLY A 118 22.34 -9.66 35.15
C GLY A 118 23.71 -10.14 35.63
N SER A 119 24.38 -10.99 34.84
CA SER A 119 25.75 -11.43 35.13
C SER A 119 26.74 -10.29 34.97
N ILE A 120 26.70 -9.56 33.85
CA ILE A 120 27.61 -8.45 33.55
C ILE A 120 27.55 -7.36 34.63
N ILE A 121 26.34 -6.95 35.03
CA ILE A 121 26.15 -5.90 36.02
C ILE A 121 26.74 -6.32 37.38
N ARG A 122 26.43 -7.54 37.86
CA ARG A 122 26.96 -8.03 39.15
C ARG A 122 28.48 -8.10 39.12
N THR A 123 29.01 -8.65 38.04
CA THR A 123 30.43 -8.83 37.85
C THR A 123 31.18 -7.49 37.81
N GLY A 124 30.74 -6.55 36.98
CA GLY A 124 31.41 -5.27 36.86
C GLY A 124 31.31 -4.41 38.12
N LYS A 125 30.18 -4.46 38.84
CA LYS A 125 30.06 -3.83 40.17
C LYS A 125 31.05 -4.43 41.17
N GLY A 126 31.21 -5.75 41.20
CA GLY A 126 32.22 -6.40 42.03
C GLY A 126 33.66 -5.96 41.71
N ILE A 127 34.00 -5.78 40.42
CA ILE A 127 35.32 -5.26 40.02
C ILE A 127 35.52 -3.82 40.51
N VAL A 128 34.48 -2.97 40.40
CA VAL A 128 34.51 -1.58 40.86
C VAL A 128 34.60 -1.53 42.40
N GLU A 129 33.84 -2.34 43.13
CA GLU A 129 33.88 -2.42 44.60
C GLU A 129 35.27 -2.84 45.11
N ILE A 130 35.89 -3.87 44.50
CA ILE A 130 37.27 -4.28 44.83
C ILE A 130 38.26 -3.12 44.60
N TYR A 131 38.05 -2.33 43.54
CA TYR A 131 38.89 -1.17 43.26
C TYR A 131 38.67 -0.03 44.28
N GLU A 132 37.43 0.31 44.60
CA GLU A 132 37.14 1.31 45.64
C GLU A 132 37.71 0.88 46.99
N ASP A 133 37.65 -0.41 47.34
CA ASP A 133 38.25 -0.96 48.56
C ASP A 133 39.79 -0.93 48.54
N LEU A 134 40.43 -1.08 47.36
CA LEU A 134 41.88 -0.92 47.19
C LEU A 134 42.31 0.54 47.32
N LYS A 135 41.50 1.48 46.80
CA LYS A 135 41.74 2.93 46.94
C LYS A 135 41.46 3.40 48.37
N ALA A 136 40.44 2.85 49.01
CA ALA A 136 40.10 3.01 50.43
C ALA A 136 40.83 1.98 51.31
N SER A 137 42.06 1.58 50.95
CA SER A 137 42.83 0.69 51.81
C SER A 137 42.85 1.33 53.20
N ARG A 138 42.41 0.59 54.24
CA ARG A 138 42.27 1.04 55.63
C ARG A 138 43.39 1.97 56.12
N TYR A 139 44.57 1.85 55.55
CA TYR A 139 45.76 2.65 55.79
C TYR A 139 45.64 4.15 55.41
N LEU A 140 44.80 4.54 54.44
CA LEU A 140 44.63 5.97 54.13
C LEU A 140 43.81 6.69 55.20
N GLU A 141 42.74 6.06 55.68
CA GLU A 141 41.93 6.58 56.80
C GLU A 141 42.62 6.41 58.15
N GLU A 142 43.31 5.28 58.40
CA GLU A 142 44.02 5.02 59.66
C GLU A 142 45.22 5.95 59.89
N TYR A 143 45.84 6.44 58.80
CA TYR A 143 47.03 7.29 58.85
C TYR A 143 46.85 8.70 58.24
N ASP A 144 45.62 9.10 57.90
CA ASP A 144 45.24 10.41 57.35
C ASP A 144 46.10 10.85 56.14
N ILE A 145 46.31 9.92 55.21
CA ILE A 145 47.19 10.11 54.05
C ILE A 145 46.38 10.67 52.88
N ASN A 146 46.74 11.88 52.45
CA ASN A 146 46.01 12.63 51.43
C ASN A 146 46.82 12.84 50.15
N THR A 147 48.11 12.45 50.13
CA THR A 147 48.99 12.62 48.95
C THR A 147 49.84 11.38 48.62
N PRO A 148 50.27 11.19 47.35
CA PRO A 148 51.15 10.08 46.95
C PRO A 148 52.53 10.10 47.63
N GLN A 149 53.07 11.30 47.95
CA GLN A 149 54.33 11.41 48.67
C GLN A 149 54.20 10.89 50.11
N GLU A 150 53.12 11.24 50.80
CA GLU A 150 52.82 10.75 52.16
C GLU A 150 52.66 9.22 52.20
N TYR A 151 52.04 8.63 51.16
CA TYR A 151 51.93 7.18 51.04
C TYR A 151 53.30 6.49 50.84
N LEU A 152 54.16 7.06 49.99
CA LEU A 152 55.52 6.56 49.77
C LEU A 152 56.42 6.71 51.00
N GLU A 153 56.17 7.73 51.82
CA GLU A 153 56.80 7.89 53.14
C GLU A 153 56.29 6.85 54.14
N LEU A 154 54.98 6.59 54.20
CA LEU A 154 54.39 5.55 55.06
C LEU A 154 54.92 4.14 54.71
N LYS A 155 55.11 3.85 53.43
CA LYS A 155 55.69 2.58 52.96
C LYS A 155 57.14 2.38 53.42
N ARG A 156 57.87 3.45 53.70
CA ARG A 156 59.25 3.37 54.25
C ARG A 156 59.25 3.02 55.74
N THR A 157 58.17 3.33 56.46
CA THR A 157 58.02 3.08 57.90
C THR A 157 57.29 1.78 58.22
N ILE A 158 56.44 1.26 57.33
CA ILE A 158 55.71 -0.01 57.50
C ILE A 158 56.20 -1.02 56.43
N PRO A 159 57.06 -1.99 56.80
CA PRO A 159 57.71 -2.90 55.84
C PRO A 159 56.76 -3.80 55.03
N ASP A 160 55.54 -4.03 55.52
CA ASP A 160 54.53 -4.89 54.89
C ASP A 160 53.34 -4.10 54.32
N LEU A 161 53.49 -2.79 54.12
CA LEU A 161 52.43 -1.98 53.49
C LEU A 161 52.22 -2.46 52.05
N PRO A 162 50.99 -2.83 51.64
CA PRO A 162 50.71 -3.31 50.29
C PRO A 162 51.21 -2.30 49.24
N ASP A 163 51.71 -2.77 48.10
CA ASP A 163 51.94 -1.87 46.98
C ASP A 163 50.59 -1.40 46.40
N LEU A 164 50.48 -0.14 45.95
CA LEU A 164 49.27 0.35 45.24
C LEU A 164 49.07 -0.33 43.87
N GLY A 165 50.03 -1.16 43.45
CA GLY A 165 49.91 -2.01 42.28
C GLY A 165 49.14 -3.30 42.60
N LEU A 166 48.30 -3.73 41.66
CA LEU A 166 47.63 -5.03 41.73
C LEU A 166 48.67 -6.15 41.92
N PRO A 167 48.45 -7.13 42.82
CA PRO A 167 49.35 -8.27 43.00
C PRO A 167 49.59 -8.99 41.65
N SER A 168 50.84 -9.35 41.37
CA SER A 168 51.22 -9.95 40.07
C SER A 168 50.48 -11.25 39.70
N GLY A 169 49.89 -11.94 40.70
CA GLY A 169 49.04 -13.12 40.51
C GLY A 169 47.58 -12.82 40.16
N ASP A 170 47.07 -11.64 40.53
CA ASP A 170 45.67 -11.26 40.34
C ASP A 170 45.44 -10.65 38.94
N VAL A 171 46.46 -10.03 38.36
CA VAL A 171 46.41 -9.43 37.01
C VAL A 171 46.08 -10.48 35.92
N PRO A 172 46.70 -11.68 35.88
CA PRO A 172 46.31 -12.74 34.95
C PRO A 172 44.89 -13.25 35.17
N GLU A 173 44.41 -13.33 36.41
CA GLU A 173 43.07 -13.81 36.76
C GLU A 173 41.99 -12.80 36.36
N ILE A 174 42.17 -11.52 36.70
CA ILE A 174 41.34 -10.40 36.24
C ILE A 174 41.32 -10.35 34.71
N LYS A 175 42.48 -10.52 34.05
CA LYS A 175 42.58 -10.53 32.59
C LYS A 175 41.86 -11.73 31.95
N ALA A 176 41.99 -12.93 32.50
CA ALA A 176 41.29 -14.12 32.02
C ALA A 176 39.77 -13.98 32.18
N TYR A 177 39.35 -13.43 33.32
CA TYR A 177 37.96 -13.20 33.64
C TYR A 177 37.33 -12.09 32.79
N LEU A 178 38.05 -11.00 32.55
CA LEU A 178 37.67 -9.98 31.58
C LEU A 178 37.54 -10.59 30.18
N ASN A 179 38.51 -11.38 29.71
CA ASN A 179 38.42 -12.03 28.40
C ASN A 179 37.20 -12.96 28.26
N ASP A 180 36.81 -13.68 29.31
CA ASP A 180 35.57 -14.50 29.31
C ASP A 180 34.31 -13.61 29.24
N MET A 181 34.30 -12.50 29.98
CA MET A 181 33.27 -11.48 29.91
C MET A 181 33.16 -10.90 28.48
N LEU A 182 34.30 -10.60 27.85
CA LEU A 182 34.39 -10.09 26.49
C LEU A 182 33.84 -11.07 25.46
N ALA A 183 34.23 -12.34 25.55
CA ALA A 183 33.75 -13.39 24.66
C ALA A 183 32.22 -13.52 24.72
N LYS A 184 31.64 -13.43 25.91
CA LYS A 184 30.18 -13.51 26.09
C LYS A 184 29.46 -12.25 25.60
N VAL A 185 30.02 -11.05 25.81
CA VAL A 185 29.49 -9.80 25.23
C VAL A 185 29.45 -9.89 23.70
N MET A 186 30.52 -10.38 23.07
CA MET A 186 30.58 -10.58 21.62
C MET A 186 29.58 -11.65 21.13
N GLN A 187 29.38 -12.72 21.90
CA GLN A 187 28.39 -13.76 21.57
C GLN A 187 26.95 -13.21 21.63
N CYS A 188 26.63 -12.45 22.68
CA CYS A 188 25.32 -11.79 22.81
C CYS A 188 25.10 -10.77 21.70
N HIS A 189 26.14 -10.03 21.31
CA HIS A 189 26.09 -9.14 20.16
C HIS A 189 25.74 -9.88 18.86
N ALA A 190 26.46 -10.96 18.55
CA ALA A 190 26.22 -11.74 17.33
C ALA A 190 24.78 -12.32 17.26
N LYS A 191 24.26 -12.81 18.40
CA LYS A 191 22.87 -13.29 18.49
C LYS A 191 21.85 -12.17 18.28
N ALA A 192 22.05 -11.03 18.94
CA ALA A 192 21.16 -9.87 18.81
C ALA A 192 21.15 -9.31 17.37
N GLU A 193 22.32 -9.23 16.72
CA GLU A 193 22.44 -8.80 15.33
C GLU A 193 21.75 -9.75 14.34
N HIS A 194 21.81 -11.06 14.60
CA HIS A 194 21.09 -12.02 13.76
C HIS A 194 19.57 -11.82 13.82
N VAL A 195 19.01 -11.66 15.04
CA VAL A 195 17.58 -11.37 15.22
C VAL A 195 17.20 -10.03 14.57
N ARG A 196 18.04 -9.01 14.73
CA ARG A 196 17.86 -7.70 14.10
C ARG A 196 17.78 -7.82 12.57
N SER A 197 18.73 -8.52 11.95
CA SER A 197 18.74 -8.72 10.50
C SER A 197 17.51 -9.48 9.98
N GLU A 198 17.00 -10.47 10.73
CA GLU A 198 15.78 -11.18 10.35
C GLU A 198 14.52 -10.30 10.49
N LEU A 199 14.47 -9.46 11.52
CA LEU A 199 13.42 -8.45 11.69
C LEU A 199 13.47 -7.38 10.60
N ASP A 200 14.66 -6.92 10.22
CA ASP A 200 14.85 -5.98 9.11
C ASP A 200 14.31 -6.56 7.80
N SER A 201 14.67 -7.80 7.47
CA SER A 201 14.15 -8.46 6.27
C SER A 201 12.64 -8.68 6.35
N PHE A 202 12.10 -9.09 7.50
CA PHE A 202 10.65 -9.27 7.67
C PHE A 202 9.90 -7.94 7.51
N GLY A 203 10.37 -6.87 8.15
CA GLY A 203 9.77 -5.54 8.04
C GLY A 203 9.89 -4.94 6.63
N ALA A 204 11.03 -5.11 5.97
CA ALA A 204 11.24 -4.65 4.60
C ALA A 204 10.30 -5.38 3.63
N ASP A 205 10.23 -6.70 3.67
CA ASP A 205 9.36 -7.48 2.76
C ASP A 205 7.88 -7.14 2.98
N MET A 206 7.46 -6.95 4.24
CA MET A 206 6.09 -6.50 4.55
C MET A 206 5.75 -5.16 3.89
N ARG A 207 6.65 -4.17 4.01
CA ARG A 207 6.46 -2.79 3.55
C ARG A 207 6.61 -2.63 2.03
N GLU A 208 7.58 -3.33 1.47
CA GLU A 208 8.03 -3.16 0.08
C GLU A 208 7.37 -4.13 -0.88
N THR A 209 6.85 -5.26 -0.39
CA THR A 209 6.27 -6.31 -1.24
C THR A 209 4.85 -6.69 -0.82
N VAL A 210 4.65 -7.15 0.42
CA VAL A 210 3.38 -7.75 0.86
C VAL A 210 2.23 -6.74 0.89
N LEU A 211 2.40 -5.61 1.60
CA LEU A 211 1.39 -4.57 1.70
C LEU A 211 1.07 -3.93 0.33
N PRO A 212 2.06 -3.58 -0.51
CA PRO A 212 1.79 -3.10 -1.86
C PRO A 212 0.98 -4.08 -2.70
N GLU A 213 1.31 -5.38 -2.70
CA GLU A 213 0.57 -6.39 -3.46
C GLU A 213 -0.88 -6.56 -2.96
N ILE A 214 -1.10 -6.56 -1.63
CA ILE A 214 -2.46 -6.62 -1.06
C ILE A 214 -3.26 -5.39 -1.49
N LYS A 215 -2.67 -4.18 -1.39
CA LYS A 215 -3.33 -2.92 -1.76
C LYS A 215 -3.63 -2.86 -3.26
N LEU A 216 -2.67 -3.25 -4.10
CA LEU A 216 -2.86 -3.36 -5.54
C LEU A 216 -4.04 -4.28 -5.87
N ARG A 217 -4.10 -5.44 -5.20
CA ARG A 217 -5.19 -6.38 -5.43
C ARG A 217 -6.54 -5.85 -5.00
N LEU A 218 -6.58 -5.19 -3.85
CA LEU A 218 -7.76 -4.55 -3.33
C LEU A 218 -8.25 -3.42 -4.25
N GLU A 219 -7.33 -2.67 -4.88
CA GLU A 219 -7.66 -1.60 -5.82
C GLU A 219 -8.35 -2.15 -7.08
N PHE A 220 -7.79 -3.19 -7.69
CA PHE A 220 -8.42 -3.89 -8.82
C PHE A 220 -9.82 -4.41 -8.49
N VAL A 221 -9.98 -5.03 -7.32
CA VAL A 221 -11.29 -5.52 -6.87
C VAL A 221 -12.26 -4.37 -6.64
N SER A 222 -11.81 -3.26 -6.07
CA SER A 222 -12.67 -2.11 -5.75
C SER A 222 -13.11 -1.32 -6.98
N ARG A 223 -12.29 -1.28 -8.03
CA ARG A 223 -12.56 -0.53 -9.27
C ARG A 223 -13.04 -1.36 -10.46
N ASN A 224 -13.41 -2.62 -10.23
CA ASN A 224 -13.89 -3.50 -11.29
C ASN A 224 -15.12 -2.92 -12.04
N THR A 225 -15.27 -3.30 -13.32
CA THR A 225 -16.36 -2.80 -14.18
C THR A 225 -17.62 -3.67 -14.19
N TYR A 226 -17.68 -4.77 -13.44
CA TYR A 226 -18.74 -5.77 -13.59
C TYR A 226 -20.14 -5.17 -13.39
N GLN A 227 -20.31 -4.25 -12.45
CA GLN A 227 -21.59 -3.59 -12.23
C GLN A 227 -22.04 -2.78 -13.46
N ALA A 228 -21.13 -2.02 -14.09
CA ALA A 228 -21.42 -1.26 -15.30
C ALA A 228 -21.69 -2.21 -16.49
N ASP A 229 -20.88 -3.25 -16.66
CA ASP A 229 -21.06 -4.26 -17.70
C ASP A 229 -22.43 -4.96 -17.60
N ILE A 230 -22.88 -5.27 -16.38
CA ILE A 230 -24.19 -5.88 -16.12
C ILE A 230 -25.31 -4.92 -16.54
N GLN A 231 -25.19 -3.62 -16.25
CA GLN A 231 -26.18 -2.62 -16.66
C GLN A 231 -26.26 -2.48 -18.17
N VAL A 232 -25.11 -2.44 -18.87
CA VAL A 232 -25.05 -2.41 -20.33
C VAL A 232 -25.72 -3.67 -20.91
N LEU A 233 -25.37 -4.85 -20.40
CA LEU A 233 -25.93 -6.11 -20.85
C LEU A 233 -27.44 -6.21 -20.59
N GLN A 234 -27.92 -5.67 -19.47
CA GLN A 234 -29.36 -5.57 -19.18
C GLN A 234 -30.08 -4.71 -20.22
N GLY A 235 -29.51 -3.56 -20.59
CA GLY A 235 -30.07 -2.71 -21.64
C GLY A 235 -30.17 -3.44 -23.00
N GLU A 236 -29.13 -4.21 -23.37
CA GLU A 236 -29.15 -5.03 -24.59
C GLU A 236 -30.24 -6.11 -24.56
N ILE A 237 -30.42 -6.77 -23.41
CA ILE A 237 -31.44 -7.78 -23.17
C ILE A 237 -32.85 -7.18 -23.25
N ASP A 238 -33.07 -6.02 -22.63
CA ASP A 238 -34.37 -5.34 -22.66
C ASP A 238 -34.73 -4.91 -24.09
N GLN A 239 -33.75 -4.41 -24.84
CA GLN A 239 -33.94 -4.04 -26.23
C GLN A 239 -34.27 -5.25 -27.12
N ARG A 240 -33.52 -6.35 -26.97
CA ARG A 240 -33.79 -7.59 -27.71
C ARG A 240 -35.13 -8.20 -27.36
N SER A 241 -35.55 -8.11 -26.09
CA SER A 241 -36.87 -8.56 -25.64
C SER A 241 -37.99 -7.80 -26.34
N LYS A 242 -37.87 -6.48 -26.49
CA LYS A 242 -38.81 -5.67 -27.29
C LYS A 242 -38.88 -6.12 -28.75
N GLU A 243 -37.74 -6.41 -29.37
CA GLU A 243 -37.68 -6.91 -30.76
C GLU A 243 -38.34 -8.30 -30.90
N ILE A 244 -38.12 -9.20 -29.94
CA ILE A 244 -38.78 -10.52 -29.90
C ILE A 244 -40.29 -10.37 -29.75
N ASP A 245 -40.76 -9.49 -28.88
CA ASP A 245 -42.19 -9.23 -28.67
C ASP A 245 -42.87 -8.69 -29.93
N GLU A 246 -42.18 -7.81 -30.66
CA GLU A 246 -42.68 -7.30 -31.93
C GLU A 246 -42.74 -8.39 -33.00
N LEU A 247 -41.71 -9.23 -33.12
CA LEU A 247 -41.74 -10.39 -34.03
C LEU A 247 -42.81 -11.41 -33.63
N ASN A 248 -43.11 -11.58 -32.34
CA ASN A 248 -44.22 -12.42 -31.89
C ASN A 248 -45.57 -11.87 -32.38
N LYS A 249 -45.83 -10.57 -32.20
CA LYS A 249 -47.06 -9.92 -32.69
C LYS A 249 -47.21 -10.06 -34.21
N GLN A 250 -46.15 -9.82 -34.98
CA GLN A 250 -46.15 -9.94 -36.43
C GLN A 250 -46.41 -11.39 -36.88
N TYR A 251 -45.80 -12.37 -36.20
CA TYR A 251 -46.03 -13.78 -36.46
C TYR A 251 -47.49 -14.18 -36.18
N ASP A 252 -48.05 -13.76 -35.04
CA ASP A 252 -49.43 -14.07 -34.65
C ASP A 252 -50.45 -13.47 -35.62
N GLN A 253 -50.22 -12.24 -36.09
CA GLN A 253 -51.04 -11.61 -37.13
C GLN A 253 -51.02 -12.41 -38.43
N LEU A 254 -49.84 -12.81 -38.92
CA LEU A 254 -49.70 -13.59 -40.16
C LEU A 254 -50.36 -14.97 -40.05
N VAL A 255 -50.29 -15.62 -38.89
CA VAL A 255 -50.95 -16.91 -38.67
C VAL A 255 -52.48 -16.75 -38.62
N GLN A 256 -53.00 -15.71 -37.95
CA GLN A 256 -54.44 -15.45 -37.94
C GLN A 256 -54.98 -15.11 -39.34
N GLU A 257 -54.24 -14.34 -40.11
CA GLU A 257 -54.59 -14.00 -41.50
C GLU A 257 -54.53 -15.24 -42.41
N ALA A 258 -53.57 -16.15 -42.20
CA ALA A 258 -53.47 -17.41 -42.94
C ALA A 258 -54.67 -18.31 -42.66
N ILE A 259 -55.08 -18.41 -41.39
CA ILE A 259 -56.26 -19.18 -40.96
C ILE A 259 -57.54 -18.58 -41.56
N ARG A 260 -57.70 -17.24 -41.53
CA ARG A 260 -58.84 -16.56 -42.14
C ARG A 260 -58.89 -16.73 -43.66
N SER A 261 -57.74 -16.76 -44.33
CA SER A 261 -57.63 -16.94 -45.78
C SER A 261 -57.82 -18.39 -46.22
N ALA A 262 -57.47 -19.36 -45.37
CA ALA A 262 -57.72 -20.78 -45.63
C ALA A 262 -59.21 -21.15 -45.46
N ALA A 263 -59.95 -20.41 -44.63
CA ALA A 263 -61.37 -20.64 -44.38
C ALA A 263 -62.28 -20.29 -45.58
N THR A 264 -61.80 -19.56 -46.60
CA THR A 264 -62.60 -19.16 -47.77
C THR A 264 -62.66 -20.19 -48.91
N LEU A 265 -61.96 -21.34 -48.80
CA LEU A 265 -62.05 -22.52 -49.69
C LEU A 265 -62.06 -22.21 -51.21
N ASN A 266 -61.25 -21.24 -51.65
CA ASN A 266 -61.01 -20.91 -53.05
C ASN A 266 -59.53 -21.19 -53.41
N VAL A 267 -59.23 -21.49 -54.69
CA VAL A 267 -57.86 -21.84 -55.17
C VAL A 267 -56.82 -20.76 -54.81
N GLY A 268 -57.25 -19.50 -54.64
CA GLY A 268 -56.41 -18.42 -54.10
C GLY A 268 -56.05 -18.54 -52.62
N GLY A 269 -56.90 -19.13 -51.77
CA GLY A 269 -56.64 -19.34 -50.33
C GLY A 269 -55.57 -20.40 -50.04
N LEU A 270 -55.41 -21.40 -50.91
CA LEU A 270 -54.34 -22.40 -50.82
C LEU A 270 -52.96 -21.83 -51.22
N ILE A 271 -52.92 -20.87 -52.15
CA ILE A 271 -51.70 -20.16 -52.57
C ILE A 271 -51.29 -19.11 -51.51
N LEU A 272 -52.26 -18.41 -50.89
CA LEU A 272 -52.02 -17.50 -49.76
C LEU A 272 -51.41 -18.22 -48.54
N GLY A 273 -51.88 -19.43 -48.22
CA GLY A 273 -51.35 -20.22 -47.11
C GLY A 273 -49.88 -20.62 -47.28
N ILE A 274 -49.43 -20.89 -48.51
CA ILE A 274 -48.03 -21.22 -48.82
C ILE A 274 -47.13 -19.98 -48.68
N TYR A 275 -47.58 -18.82 -49.16
CA TYR A 275 -46.81 -17.57 -49.10
C TYR A 275 -46.68 -17.01 -47.68
N GLN A 276 -47.78 -16.99 -46.92
CA GLN A 276 -47.75 -16.60 -45.52
C GLN A 276 -46.95 -17.60 -44.69
N GLY A 277 -46.94 -18.89 -45.07
CA GLY A 277 -46.06 -19.92 -44.50
C GLY A 277 -44.57 -19.60 -44.66
N VAL A 278 -44.10 -19.15 -45.83
CA VAL A 278 -42.68 -18.80 -46.05
C VAL A 278 -42.25 -17.55 -45.28
N LYS A 279 -43.12 -16.52 -45.19
CA LYS A 279 -42.85 -15.33 -44.36
C LYS A 279 -42.89 -15.64 -42.87
N ALA A 280 -43.91 -16.39 -42.43
CA ALA A 280 -44.01 -16.86 -41.05
C ALA A 280 -42.78 -17.71 -40.68
N GLU A 281 -42.26 -18.52 -41.61
CA GLU A 281 -41.04 -19.29 -41.42
C GLU A 281 -39.80 -18.42 -41.26
N LYS A 282 -39.66 -17.34 -42.05
CA LYS A 282 -38.54 -16.39 -41.91
C LYS A 282 -38.59 -15.63 -40.58
N ILE A 283 -39.77 -15.14 -40.18
CA ILE A 283 -39.98 -14.49 -38.87
C ILE A 283 -39.75 -15.48 -37.73
N ARG A 284 -40.21 -16.73 -37.87
CA ARG A 284 -39.97 -17.82 -36.90
C ARG A 284 -38.49 -18.09 -36.72
N LYS A 285 -37.72 -18.20 -37.81
CA LYS A 285 -36.26 -18.40 -37.77
C LYS A 285 -35.57 -17.23 -37.08
N GLU A 286 -35.93 -15.99 -37.43
CA GLU A 286 -35.32 -14.80 -36.83
C GLU A 286 -35.66 -14.66 -35.34
N ARG A 287 -36.92 -14.87 -34.95
CA ARG A 287 -37.33 -14.91 -33.55
C ARG A 287 -36.59 -16.00 -32.78
N ASN A 288 -36.47 -17.20 -33.35
CA ASN A 288 -35.76 -18.30 -32.69
C ASN A 288 -34.26 -17.98 -32.54
N ARG A 289 -33.64 -17.30 -33.51
CA ARG A 289 -32.27 -16.77 -33.40
C ARG A 289 -32.15 -15.77 -32.25
N LEU A 290 -33.02 -14.76 -32.19
CA LEU A 290 -33.01 -13.77 -31.11
C LEU A 290 -33.28 -14.40 -29.74
N LYS A 291 -34.16 -15.40 -29.64
CA LYS A 291 -34.38 -16.17 -28.41
C LYS A 291 -33.14 -16.95 -27.96
N ALA A 292 -32.39 -17.54 -28.89
CA ALA A 292 -31.13 -18.21 -28.58
C ALA A 292 -30.07 -17.21 -28.09
N GLU A 293 -29.95 -16.04 -28.74
CA GLU A 293 -29.07 -14.95 -28.30
C GLU A 293 -29.49 -14.40 -26.93
N GLN A 294 -30.78 -14.25 -26.69
CA GLN A 294 -31.35 -13.85 -25.40
C GLN A 294 -30.94 -14.83 -24.30
N GLN A 295 -31.07 -16.14 -24.55
CA GLN A 295 -30.66 -17.17 -23.61
C GLN A 295 -29.16 -17.12 -23.31
N ALA A 296 -28.33 -16.91 -24.34
CA ALA A 296 -26.89 -16.74 -24.17
C ALA A 296 -26.56 -15.49 -23.33
N SER A 297 -27.18 -14.34 -23.60
CA SER A 297 -26.99 -13.12 -22.80
C SER A 297 -27.44 -13.30 -21.35
N ASN A 298 -28.55 -14.02 -21.10
CA ASN A 298 -28.99 -14.35 -19.74
C ASN A 298 -27.96 -15.22 -18.99
N GLN A 299 -27.30 -16.16 -19.68
CA GLN A 299 -26.22 -16.97 -19.09
C GLN A 299 -24.98 -16.11 -18.77
N VAL A 300 -24.58 -15.22 -19.68
CA VAL A 300 -23.48 -14.27 -19.43
C VAL A 300 -23.81 -13.35 -18.25
N MET A 301 -25.05 -12.88 -18.15
CA MET A 301 -25.53 -12.06 -17.03
C MET A 301 -25.47 -12.83 -15.71
N ALA A 302 -25.93 -14.08 -15.68
CA ALA A 302 -25.83 -14.93 -14.49
C ALA A 302 -24.36 -15.13 -14.07
N SER A 303 -23.48 -15.38 -15.04
CA SER A 303 -22.04 -15.51 -14.81
C SER A 303 -21.43 -14.23 -14.23
N LYS A 304 -21.66 -13.07 -14.85
CA LYS A 304 -21.16 -11.77 -14.36
C LYS A 304 -21.68 -11.42 -12.97
N ASN A 305 -22.95 -11.70 -12.67
CA ASN A 305 -23.51 -11.48 -11.34
C ASN A 305 -22.83 -12.34 -10.26
N GLN A 306 -22.57 -13.62 -10.57
CA GLN A 306 -21.82 -14.51 -9.66
C GLN A 306 -20.39 -13.99 -9.44
N THR A 307 -19.71 -13.59 -10.52
CA THR A 307 -18.35 -13.02 -10.40
C THR A 307 -18.36 -11.74 -9.57
N LEU A 308 -19.29 -10.79 -9.81
CA LEU A 308 -19.42 -9.57 -9.01
C LEU A 308 -19.65 -9.87 -7.52
N SER A 309 -20.54 -10.80 -7.20
CA SER A 309 -20.78 -11.21 -5.81
C SER A 309 -19.52 -11.78 -5.17
N SER A 310 -18.75 -12.57 -5.93
CA SER A 310 -17.52 -13.17 -5.44
C SER A 310 -16.42 -12.13 -5.22
N LEU A 311 -16.28 -11.18 -6.15
CA LEU A 311 -15.37 -10.04 -6.02
C LEU A 311 -15.71 -9.18 -4.79
N ASN A 312 -17.00 -8.95 -4.50
CA ASN A 312 -17.39 -8.22 -3.28
C ASN A 312 -16.96 -8.95 -2.00
N LYS A 313 -17.10 -10.29 -1.95
CA LYS A 313 -16.62 -11.08 -0.80
C LYS A 313 -15.10 -10.99 -0.67
N VAL A 314 -14.39 -11.17 -1.79
CA VAL A 314 -12.92 -11.10 -1.83
C VAL A 314 -12.44 -9.70 -1.45
N ARG A 315 -13.18 -8.64 -1.79
CA ARG A 315 -12.90 -7.27 -1.34
C ARG A 315 -12.90 -7.19 0.17
N ASP A 316 -13.93 -7.71 0.82
CA ASP A 316 -14.06 -7.67 2.28
C ASP A 316 -12.92 -8.47 2.95
N ASP A 317 -12.59 -9.64 2.39
CA ASP A 317 -11.46 -10.46 2.85
C ASP A 317 -10.11 -9.74 2.69
N LEU A 318 -9.87 -9.07 1.55
CA LEU A 318 -8.67 -8.28 1.30
C LEU A 318 -8.60 -6.99 2.13
N GLN A 319 -9.73 -6.35 2.42
CA GLN A 319 -9.78 -5.20 3.33
C GLN A 319 -9.37 -5.61 4.74
N ASN A 320 -9.91 -6.74 5.22
CA ASN A 320 -9.52 -7.29 6.51
C ASN A 320 -8.03 -7.68 6.53
N LEU A 321 -7.55 -8.35 5.47
CA LEU A 321 -6.14 -8.71 5.33
C LEU A 321 -5.23 -7.48 5.30
N SER A 322 -5.60 -6.44 4.55
CA SER A 322 -4.87 -5.17 4.49
C SER A 322 -4.82 -4.50 5.86
N TYR A 323 -5.93 -4.50 6.60
CA TYR A 323 -5.98 -3.91 7.93
C TYR A 323 -5.02 -4.62 8.89
N VAL A 324 -5.10 -5.95 8.99
CA VAL A 324 -4.21 -6.70 9.90
C VAL A 324 -2.75 -6.65 9.48
N ALA A 325 -2.47 -6.58 8.17
CA ALA A 325 -1.11 -6.44 7.67
C ALA A 325 -0.53 -5.07 8.00
N ILE A 326 -1.35 -4.00 7.97
CA ILE A 326 -0.93 -2.66 8.40
C ILE A 326 -0.63 -2.66 9.91
N GLU A 327 -1.50 -3.22 10.74
CA GLU A 327 -1.23 -3.31 12.18
C GLU A 327 0.03 -4.14 12.50
N ALA A 328 0.22 -5.25 11.78
CA ALA A 328 1.41 -6.09 11.92
C ALA A 328 2.68 -5.39 11.46
N GLU A 329 2.60 -4.54 10.43
CA GLU A 329 3.72 -3.72 9.99
C GLU A 329 4.13 -2.70 11.06
N VAL A 330 3.17 -1.98 11.66
CA VAL A 330 3.43 -1.04 12.78
C VAL A 330 4.05 -1.78 13.97
N ALA A 331 3.50 -2.95 14.31
CA ALA A 331 4.05 -3.80 15.37
C ALA A 331 5.48 -4.26 15.07
N THR A 332 5.76 -4.62 13.81
CA THR A 332 7.10 -5.00 13.36
C THR A 332 8.06 -3.82 13.47
N GLN A 333 7.66 -2.62 13.02
CA GLN A 333 8.49 -1.42 13.14
C GLN A 333 8.84 -1.12 14.59
N ASN A 334 7.86 -1.17 15.50
CA ASN A 334 8.11 -0.93 16.93
C ASN A 334 9.05 -1.98 17.51
N LEU A 335 8.89 -3.25 17.12
CA LEU A 335 9.78 -4.32 17.52
C LEU A 335 11.21 -4.12 16.98
N MET A 336 11.36 -3.65 15.73
CA MET A 336 12.67 -3.29 15.16
C MET A 336 13.33 -2.18 15.97
N LEU A 337 12.61 -1.14 16.40
CA LEU A 337 13.17 -0.07 17.26
C LEU A 337 13.64 -0.61 18.62
N VAL A 338 12.89 -1.54 19.22
CA VAL A 338 13.34 -2.19 20.47
C VAL A 338 14.66 -2.94 20.23
N TRP A 339 14.75 -3.71 19.16
CA TRP A 339 15.95 -4.47 18.83
C TRP A 339 17.13 -3.59 18.40
N ASN A 340 16.88 -2.49 17.70
CA ASN A 340 17.91 -1.51 17.33
C ASN A 340 18.47 -0.78 18.54
N ALA A 341 17.63 -0.45 19.52
CA ALA A 341 18.09 0.09 20.80
C ALA A 341 18.97 -0.93 21.54
N LEU A 342 18.53 -2.18 21.67
CA LEU A 342 19.32 -3.26 22.29
C LEU A 342 20.67 -3.44 21.58
N SER A 343 20.67 -3.53 20.25
CA SER A 343 21.90 -3.61 19.45
C SER A 343 22.81 -2.40 19.67
N THR A 344 22.26 -1.18 19.71
CA THR A 344 23.03 0.04 19.96
C THR A 344 23.71 0.00 21.33
N TYR A 345 23.00 -0.44 22.38
CA TYR A 345 23.57 -0.60 23.72
C TYR A 345 24.64 -1.71 23.79
N ILE A 346 24.47 -2.81 23.06
CA ILE A 346 25.47 -3.87 23.02
C ILE A 346 26.72 -3.39 22.28
N ASN A 347 26.57 -2.76 21.11
CA ASN A 347 27.66 -2.17 20.33
C ASN A 347 28.42 -1.12 21.13
N ALA A 348 27.69 -0.32 21.89
CA ALA A 348 28.23 0.62 22.86
C ALA A 348 29.16 -0.07 23.88
N SER A 349 28.69 -1.13 24.53
CA SER A 349 29.49 -1.92 25.48
C SER A 349 30.72 -2.53 24.82
N VAL A 350 30.59 -3.09 23.61
CA VAL A 350 31.70 -3.66 22.82
C VAL A 350 32.77 -2.62 22.49
N LYS A 351 32.42 -1.34 22.26
CA LYS A 351 33.43 -0.30 22.02
C LYS A 351 34.24 0.06 23.27
N GLU A 352 33.59 0.10 24.43
CA GLU A 352 34.30 0.38 25.70
C GLU A 352 35.28 -0.75 26.06
N VAL A 353 34.95 -1.98 25.65
CA VAL A 353 35.84 -3.15 25.75
C VAL A 353 37.17 -2.93 25.02
N ASP A 354 37.15 -2.34 23.82
CA ASP A 354 38.38 -2.13 23.06
C ASP A 354 39.31 -1.11 23.74
N LEU A 355 38.72 -0.11 24.41
CA LEU A 355 39.45 0.91 25.16
C LEU A 355 40.12 0.35 26.42
N LEU A 356 39.65 -0.78 26.96
CA LEU A 356 40.23 -1.44 28.13
C LEU A 356 41.70 -1.85 27.94
N LYS A 357 42.12 -2.09 26.69
CA LYS A 357 43.52 -2.39 26.35
C LYS A 357 44.44 -1.18 26.45
N GLU A 358 43.87 0.02 26.46
CA GLU A 358 44.56 1.31 26.41
C GLU A 358 44.53 2.05 27.77
N ALA A 359 43.99 1.42 28.82
CA ALA A 359 43.92 2.00 30.16
C ALA A 359 45.33 2.20 30.75
N THR A 360 45.76 3.46 30.90
CA THR A 360 47.05 3.82 31.49
C THR A 360 46.99 4.14 32.99
N SER A 361 45.79 4.37 33.52
CA SER A 361 45.52 4.71 34.91
C SER A 361 44.41 3.85 35.47
N LEU A 362 44.39 3.70 36.80
CA LEU A 362 43.38 2.92 37.49
C LEU A 362 42.01 3.62 37.48
N ARG A 363 42.00 4.96 37.40
CA ARG A 363 40.81 5.79 37.09
C ARG A 363 40.24 5.44 35.71
N LYS A 364 41.07 5.44 34.66
CA LYS A 364 40.67 5.03 33.30
C LYS A 364 40.13 3.60 33.28
N PHE A 365 40.78 2.68 33.98
CA PHE A 365 40.33 1.29 34.07
C PHE A 365 38.93 1.18 34.72
N LYS A 366 38.69 1.85 35.86
CA LYS A 366 37.36 1.92 36.49
C LYS A 366 36.32 2.50 35.52
N ASN A 367 36.62 3.63 34.89
CA ASN A 367 35.68 4.33 34.02
C ASN A 367 35.33 3.50 32.78
N GLN A 368 36.28 2.75 32.24
CA GLN A 368 36.02 1.82 31.13
C GLN A 368 35.18 0.61 31.57
N ILE A 369 35.42 0.04 32.75
CA ILE A 369 34.56 -1.03 33.30
C ILE A 369 33.12 -0.54 33.51
N LEU A 370 32.94 0.67 34.07
CA LEU A 370 31.62 1.30 34.20
C LEU A 370 30.99 1.55 32.83
N GLY A 371 31.76 2.00 31.84
CA GLY A 371 31.32 2.16 30.46
C GLY A 371 30.85 0.84 29.81
N ILE A 372 31.51 -0.29 30.13
CA ILE A 372 31.10 -1.62 29.68
C ILE A 372 29.78 -2.02 30.33
N VAL A 373 29.59 -1.75 31.64
CA VAL A 373 28.45 -2.21 32.45
C VAL A 373 27.19 -1.37 32.23
N ASP A 374 27.32 -0.06 32.13
CA ASP A 374 26.19 0.89 32.05
C ASP A 374 25.14 0.52 30.98
N PRO A 375 25.51 0.16 29.73
CA PRO A 375 24.53 -0.26 28.72
C PRO A 375 23.73 -1.52 29.11
N TRP A 376 24.30 -2.41 29.92
CA TRP A 376 23.63 -3.64 30.33
C TRP A 376 22.50 -3.41 31.33
N GLU A 377 22.52 -2.31 32.09
CA GLU A 377 21.38 -1.93 32.93
C GLU A 377 20.15 -1.65 32.05
N GLN A 378 20.31 -0.91 30.95
CA GLN A 378 19.25 -0.65 29.99
C GLN A 378 18.84 -1.91 29.22
N ILE A 379 19.80 -2.73 28.75
CA ILE A 379 19.51 -4.00 28.07
C ILE A 379 18.67 -4.93 28.95
N LYS A 380 18.98 -5.01 30.26
CA LYS A 380 18.22 -5.83 31.21
C LYS A 380 16.77 -5.34 31.33
N VAL A 381 16.57 -4.03 31.52
CA VAL A 381 15.23 -3.42 31.64
C VAL A 381 14.43 -3.62 30.35
N SER A 382 15.03 -3.30 29.20
CA SER A 382 14.36 -3.44 27.90
C SER A 382 14.02 -4.89 27.57
N SER A 383 14.92 -5.83 27.85
CA SER A 383 14.65 -7.27 27.63
C SER A 383 13.55 -7.79 28.54
N ASP A 384 13.51 -7.35 29.81
CA ASP A 384 12.47 -7.76 30.76
C ASP A 384 11.08 -7.23 30.36
N GLN A 385 11.01 -5.97 29.95
CA GLN A 385 9.80 -5.34 29.41
C GLN A 385 9.33 -6.06 28.13
N LEU A 386 10.23 -6.36 27.20
CA LEU A 386 9.92 -7.10 25.97
C LEU A 386 9.28 -8.47 26.29
N LEU A 387 9.92 -9.26 27.14
CA LEU A 387 9.41 -10.57 27.56
C LEU A 387 8.05 -10.46 28.28
N GLY A 388 7.86 -9.42 29.09
CA GLY A 388 6.60 -9.12 29.76
C GLY A 388 5.46 -8.84 28.78
N VAL A 389 5.72 -8.07 27.71
CA VAL A 389 4.74 -7.77 26.66
C VAL A 389 4.31 -9.04 25.92
N PHE A 390 5.25 -9.90 25.55
CA PHE A 390 4.94 -11.19 24.91
C PHE A 390 4.13 -12.12 25.84
N ALA A 391 4.50 -12.21 27.12
CA ALA A 391 3.76 -13.02 28.08
C ALA A 391 2.33 -12.52 28.30
N ALA A 392 2.12 -11.19 28.32
CA ALA A 392 0.80 -10.59 28.41
C ALA A 392 -0.05 -10.90 27.17
N ALA A 393 0.54 -10.77 25.97
CA ALA A 393 -0.13 -11.09 24.71
C ALA A 393 -0.53 -12.57 24.62
N ASP A 394 0.36 -13.49 25.00
CA ASP A 394 0.08 -14.95 25.01
C ASP A 394 -1.07 -15.30 25.95
N LYS A 395 -1.09 -14.69 27.15
CA LYS A 395 -2.15 -14.89 28.13
C LYS A 395 -3.49 -14.38 27.63
N GLU A 396 -3.52 -13.23 26.97
CA GLU A 396 -4.75 -12.65 26.44
C GLU A 396 -5.28 -13.46 25.26
N TYR A 397 -4.42 -13.78 24.30
CA TYR A 397 -4.79 -14.59 23.14
C TYR A 397 -5.28 -16.00 23.54
N GLY A 398 -4.63 -16.65 24.52
CA GLY A 398 -5.05 -17.95 25.04
C GLY A 398 -6.41 -17.95 25.75
N ASN A 399 -6.85 -16.79 26.27
CA ASN A 399 -8.14 -16.64 26.95
C ASN A 399 -9.27 -16.18 26.00
N SER A 400 -8.95 -15.67 24.82
CA SER A 400 -9.90 -15.08 23.87
C SER A 400 -10.38 -16.08 22.81
N PHE A 401 -11.08 -17.15 23.23
CA PHE A 401 -12.06 -17.86 22.37
C PHE A 401 -13.48 -17.29 22.51
N ALA A 402 -13.65 -16.18 23.22
CA ALA A 402 -14.92 -15.49 23.41
C ALA A 402 -14.86 -14.03 22.93
N VAL A 403 -15.51 -13.78 21.80
CA VAL A 403 -16.09 -12.51 21.31
C VAL A 403 -15.12 -11.33 21.09
N PHE A 404 -14.86 -11.01 19.81
CA PHE A 404 -14.39 -9.69 19.40
C PHE A 404 -15.54 -8.92 18.72
N GLY A 405 -16.04 -7.89 19.40
CA GLY A 405 -16.94 -6.89 18.84
C GLY A 405 -16.17 -5.61 18.51
N SER A 406 -16.29 -5.14 17.27
CA SER A 406 -15.70 -3.89 16.79
C SER A 406 -16.28 -2.67 17.53
N LYS A 407 -15.45 -1.81 18.10
CA LYS A 407 -15.85 -0.46 18.52
C LYS A 407 -15.13 0.59 17.66
N ARG A 408 -15.90 1.58 17.20
CA ARG A 408 -15.42 2.79 16.51
C ARG A 408 -14.95 3.82 17.53
N THR A 409 -13.89 4.56 17.21
CA THR A 409 -13.35 5.67 18.00
C THR A 409 -13.45 6.98 17.22
N MET A 410 -13.73 8.09 17.91
CA MET A 410 -13.79 9.47 17.38
C MET A 410 -12.44 10.19 17.56
N LEU A 411 -12.13 11.09 16.64
CA LEU A 411 -10.92 11.94 16.58
C LEU A 411 -11.15 13.30 17.28
N THR A 412 -10.14 13.82 17.97
CA THR A 412 -10.05 15.24 18.36
C THR A 412 -8.66 15.79 18.05
N LEU A 413 -8.58 16.80 17.18
CA LEU A 413 -7.36 17.58 16.92
C LEU A 413 -7.21 18.69 17.95
N ASN A 414 -6.00 18.89 18.47
CA ASN A 414 -5.61 20.13 19.13
C ASN A 414 -4.45 20.77 18.36
N ASN A 415 -4.61 22.05 18.04
CA ASN A 415 -3.68 22.87 17.28
C ASN A 415 -3.00 23.87 18.22
N HIS A 416 -1.68 24.05 18.11
CA HIS A 416 -0.95 25.22 18.60
C HIS A 416 -0.02 25.70 17.47
N PRO A 417 0.04 27.01 17.14
CA PRO A 417 0.83 27.48 16.01
C PRO A 417 2.19 28.09 16.42
N ALA A 418 3.05 28.14 15.39
CA ALA A 418 4.18 29.05 15.13
C ALA A 418 5.59 28.63 15.63
N VAL A 419 6.35 27.97 14.75
CA VAL A 419 7.47 28.44 13.89
C VAL A 419 7.66 27.33 12.84
N SER A 420 8.25 27.58 11.67
CA SER A 420 8.46 26.55 10.62
C SER A 420 9.46 25.46 11.07
N ASP A 421 9.02 24.59 11.96
CA ASP A 421 9.73 23.39 12.41
C ASP A 421 9.17 22.17 11.68
N PHE A 422 10.05 21.19 11.43
CA PHE A 422 9.73 19.88 10.85
C PHE A 422 8.51 19.22 11.53
N ASP A 423 7.58 18.72 10.72
CA ASP A 423 6.37 18.02 11.17
C ASP A 423 6.37 16.55 10.70
N ILE A 424 6.63 15.65 11.65
CA ILE A 424 6.65 14.19 11.40
C ILE A 424 5.27 13.65 10.97
N ALA A 425 4.17 14.24 11.46
CA ALA A 425 2.82 13.83 11.10
C ALA A 425 2.50 14.25 9.66
N ALA A 426 2.91 15.45 9.26
CA ALA A 426 2.82 15.91 7.87
C ALA A 426 3.67 15.03 6.94
N LEU A 427 4.91 14.71 7.33
CA LEU A 427 5.81 13.84 6.55
C LEU A 427 5.18 12.45 6.31
N ARG A 428 4.67 11.80 7.38
CA ARG A 428 3.99 10.49 7.28
C ARG A 428 2.72 10.56 6.44
N SER A 429 1.96 11.64 6.56
CA SER A 429 0.77 11.87 5.74
C SER A 429 1.12 11.98 4.26
N CYS A 430 2.20 12.68 3.92
CA CYS A 430 2.71 12.75 2.55
C CYS A 430 3.14 11.37 2.04
N ALA A 431 3.90 10.60 2.83
CA ALA A 431 4.30 9.23 2.46
C ALA A 431 3.08 8.33 2.19
N ALA A 432 2.02 8.46 2.98
CA ALA A 432 0.81 7.68 2.83
C ALA A 432 -0.02 8.10 1.58
N ALA A 433 -0.02 9.40 1.25
CA ALA A 433 -0.63 9.92 0.02
C ALA A 433 0.09 9.36 -1.22
N VAL A 434 1.43 9.46 -1.27
CA VAL A 434 2.24 8.94 -2.38
C VAL A 434 1.98 7.44 -2.58
N GLN A 435 1.91 6.65 -1.50
CA GLN A 435 1.60 5.22 -1.60
C GLN A 435 0.23 4.95 -2.23
N THR A 436 -0.78 5.76 -1.90
CA THR A 436 -2.15 5.61 -2.40
C THR A 436 -2.22 5.91 -3.90
N SER A 437 -1.62 7.03 -4.32
CA SER A 437 -1.49 7.40 -5.73
C SER A 437 -0.68 6.37 -6.52
N ASN A 438 0.40 5.84 -5.95
CA ASN A 438 1.24 4.82 -6.57
C ASN A 438 0.51 3.48 -6.79
N VAL A 439 -0.31 3.04 -5.83
CA VAL A 439 -1.15 1.84 -6.02
C VAL A 439 -2.12 2.02 -7.18
N THR A 440 -2.75 3.20 -7.26
CA THR A 440 -3.66 3.55 -8.37
C THR A 440 -2.90 3.59 -9.71
N ALA A 441 -1.71 4.19 -9.75
CA ALA A 441 -0.87 4.25 -10.95
C ALA A 441 -0.45 2.86 -11.43
N GLN A 442 -0.08 1.96 -10.52
CA GLN A 442 0.26 0.58 -10.85
C GLN A 442 -0.93 -0.18 -11.43
N MET A 443 -2.09 -0.06 -10.79
CA MET A 443 -3.33 -0.69 -11.26
C MET A 443 -3.69 -0.22 -12.68
N LEU A 444 -3.73 1.10 -12.92
CA LEU A 444 -4.02 1.65 -14.25
C LEU A 444 -2.93 1.29 -15.28
N GLY A 445 -1.66 1.29 -14.86
CA GLY A 445 -0.53 0.90 -15.71
C GLY A 445 -0.63 -0.55 -16.20
N GLU A 446 -1.04 -1.46 -15.31
CA GLU A 446 -1.31 -2.87 -15.64
C GLU A 446 -2.59 -3.02 -16.48
N GLU A 447 -3.68 -2.34 -16.12
CA GLU A 447 -4.97 -2.42 -16.82
C GLU A 447 -4.87 -1.97 -18.28
N PHE A 448 -4.21 -0.83 -18.53
CA PHE A 448 -4.13 -0.23 -19.86
C PHE A 448 -2.83 -0.55 -20.60
N ASN A 449 -1.91 -1.30 -19.97
CA ASN A 449 -0.58 -1.61 -20.48
C ASN A 449 0.13 -0.35 -21.04
N TYR A 450 0.14 0.73 -20.24
CA TYR A 450 0.58 2.05 -20.67
C TYR A 450 1.68 2.59 -19.76
N MET A 451 2.74 3.12 -20.37
CA MET A 451 3.92 3.69 -19.69
C MET A 451 4.52 2.82 -18.56
N PRO A 452 4.77 1.50 -18.78
CA PRO A 452 5.25 0.61 -17.72
C PRO A 452 6.62 1.01 -17.15
N GLY A 453 7.45 1.70 -17.95
CA GLY A 453 8.72 2.27 -17.48
C GLY A 453 8.53 3.37 -16.45
N THR A 454 7.67 4.35 -16.75
CA THR A 454 7.37 5.49 -15.85
C THR A 454 6.71 5.01 -14.56
N VAL A 455 5.73 4.11 -14.66
CA VAL A 455 5.06 3.51 -13.49
C VAL A 455 6.07 2.79 -12.59
N ARG A 456 7.00 2.02 -13.17
CA ARG A 456 8.05 1.33 -12.41
C ARG A 456 8.98 2.31 -11.69
N THR A 457 9.41 3.38 -12.36
CA THR A 457 10.26 4.41 -11.75
C THR A 457 9.58 5.10 -10.59
N MET A 458 8.30 5.48 -10.74
CA MET A 458 7.51 6.11 -9.69
C MET A 458 7.25 5.17 -8.51
N ASN A 459 7.05 3.89 -8.77
CA ASN A 459 6.98 2.87 -7.73
C ASN A 459 8.30 2.77 -6.95
N GLY A 460 9.46 2.79 -7.63
CA GLY A 460 10.77 2.79 -6.99
C GLY A 460 10.99 3.99 -6.06
N LEU A 461 10.57 5.19 -6.50
CA LEU A 461 10.62 6.40 -5.66
C LEU A 461 9.68 6.30 -4.46
N THR A 462 8.49 5.74 -4.66
CA THR A 462 7.53 5.50 -3.57
C THR A 462 8.13 4.56 -2.52
N MET A 463 8.78 3.47 -2.94
CA MET A 463 9.47 2.55 -2.03
C MET A 463 10.60 3.25 -1.25
N ALA A 464 11.37 4.11 -1.91
CA ALA A 464 12.42 4.91 -1.27
C ALA A 464 11.84 5.85 -0.19
N ILE A 465 10.68 6.47 -0.43
CA ILE A 465 9.97 7.30 0.55
C ILE A 465 9.50 6.49 1.76
N GLN A 466 8.93 5.30 1.54
CA GLN A 466 8.50 4.44 2.65
C GLN A 466 9.69 4.01 3.50
N LYS A 467 10.81 3.65 2.87
CA LYS A 467 12.05 3.32 3.55
C LYS A 467 12.62 4.50 4.33
N ALA A 468 12.72 5.68 3.72
CA ALA A 468 13.23 6.89 4.35
C ALA A 468 12.41 7.28 5.59
N THR A 469 11.08 7.20 5.51
CA THR A 469 10.17 7.47 6.63
C THR A 469 10.42 6.54 7.82
N PHE A 470 10.71 5.26 7.56
CA PHE A 470 11.03 4.30 8.61
C PHE A 470 12.44 4.53 9.19
N GLU A 471 13.45 4.65 8.33
CA GLU A 471 14.84 4.83 8.77
C GLU A 471 15.03 6.10 9.59
N LEU A 472 14.24 7.14 9.34
CA LEU A 472 14.25 8.37 10.11
C LEU A 472 14.06 8.11 11.63
N ARG A 473 13.08 7.27 11.97
CA ARG A 473 12.76 6.94 13.37
C ARG A 473 13.90 6.16 14.02
N ASN A 474 14.47 5.22 13.27
CA ASN A 474 15.61 4.41 13.69
C ASN A 474 16.88 5.24 13.92
N GLN A 475 17.22 6.11 12.97
CA GLN A 475 18.37 7.03 13.06
C GLN A 475 18.20 8.03 14.21
N ALA A 476 16.98 8.52 14.41
CA ALA A 476 16.67 9.41 15.52
C ALA A 476 16.85 8.72 16.89
N GLN A 477 16.43 7.47 17.02
CA GLN A 477 16.64 6.65 18.23
C GLN A 477 18.12 6.38 18.48
N THR A 478 18.84 5.91 17.47
CA THR A 478 20.26 5.59 17.55
C THR A 478 21.08 6.82 17.95
N THR A 479 20.81 7.96 17.32
CA THR A 479 21.47 9.23 17.65
C THR A 479 21.12 9.67 19.08
N GLY A 480 19.84 9.56 19.47
CA GLY A 480 19.39 9.92 20.82
C GLY A 480 20.10 9.13 21.92
N ILE A 481 20.26 7.81 21.74
CA ILE A 481 21.00 6.92 22.66
C ILE A 481 22.48 7.32 22.73
N ASN A 482 23.12 7.55 21.58
CA ASN A 482 24.53 7.94 21.54
C ASN A 482 24.77 9.27 22.25
N LEU A 483 23.90 10.26 22.01
CA LEU A 483 23.97 11.57 22.67
C LEU A 483 23.73 11.48 24.17
N GLU A 484 22.77 10.66 24.63
CA GLU A 484 22.54 10.43 26.06
C GLU A 484 23.79 9.92 26.77
N ARG A 485 24.45 8.93 26.16
CA ARG A 485 25.68 8.35 26.70
C ARG A 485 26.82 9.36 26.74
N ALA A 486 27.03 10.11 25.65
CA ALA A 486 28.04 11.16 25.61
C ALA A 486 27.77 12.25 26.65
N GLN A 487 26.50 12.66 26.83
CA GLN A 487 26.11 13.61 27.86
C GLN A 487 26.43 13.10 29.28
N LYS A 488 26.17 11.81 29.56
CA LYS A 488 26.53 11.20 30.85
C LYS A 488 28.04 11.24 31.07
N LYS A 489 28.84 10.80 30.09
CA LYS A 489 30.30 10.83 30.17
C LYS A 489 30.86 12.23 30.41
N LEU A 490 30.41 13.22 29.64
CA LEU A 490 30.84 14.60 29.78
C LEU A 490 30.52 15.18 31.17
N LYS A 491 29.35 14.85 31.74
CA LYS A 491 29.00 15.23 33.12
C LYS A 491 29.92 14.55 34.14
N THR A 492 30.17 13.25 33.99
CA THR A 492 31.10 12.53 34.85
C THR A 492 32.50 13.14 34.80
N SER A 493 33.01 13.50 33.61
CA SER A 493 34.29 14.19 33.49
C SER A 493 34.29 15.57 34.17
N GLN A 494 33.17 16.31 34.17
CA GLN A 494 33.07 17.58 34.90
C GLN A 494 33.09 17.39 36.41
N ASP A 495 32.39 16.38 36.92
CA ASP A 495 32.36 16.04 38.34
C ASP A 495 33.75 15.56 38.80
N GLU A 496 34.41 14.70 38.01
CA GLU A 496 35.77 14.21 38.28
C GLU A 496 36.82 15.32 38.26
N LEU A 497 36.68 16.33 37.41
CA LEU A 497 37.61 17.48 37.38
C LEU A 497 37.59 18.27 38.70
N LEU A 498 36.45 18.28 39.41
CA LEU A 498 36.31 18.90 40.72
C LEU A 498 36.87 18.02 41.84
N GLU A 499 36.74 16.69 41.71
CA GLU A 499 37.16 15.71 42.71
C GLU A 499 38.66 15.38 42.62
N TYR A 500 39.23 15.38 41.42
CA TYR A 500 40.60 14.97 41.11
C TYR A 500 41.33 16.03 40.25
N PRO A 501 41.62 17.23 40.78
CA PRO A 501 42.26 18.30 40.01
C PRO A 501 43.68 17.96 39.55
N ASP A 502 44.37 17.04 40.23
CA ASP A 502 45.71 16.57 39.84
C ASP A 502 45.70 15.73 38.55
N ASP A 503 44.54 15.18 38.17
CA ASP A 503 44.34 14.39 36.94
C ASP A 503 43.78 15.25 35.78
N ALA A 504 43.81 16.58 35.89
CA ALA A 504 43.13 17.50 34.96
C ALA A 504 43.51 17.31 33.49
N ASP A 505 44.78 17.08 33.17
CA ASP A 505 45.22 16.85 31.78
C ASP A 505 44.57 15.59 31.19
N GLU A 506 44.46 14.52 31.99
CA GLU A 506 43.86 13.25 31.58
C GLU A 506 42.34 13.39 31.37
N ILE A 507 41.68 14.14 32.26
CA ILE A 507 40.24 14.43 32.19
C ILE A 507 39.93 15.34 30.98
N HIS A 508 40.79 16.32 30.68
CA HIS A 508 40.65 17.17 29.50
C HIS A 508 40.79 16.39 28.19
N GLU A 509 41.69 15.41 28.11
CA GLU A 509 41.79 14.51 26.95
C GLU A 509 40.51 13.70 26.73
N GLU A 510 39.89 13.20 27.81
CA GLU A 510 38.62 12.47 27.76
C GLU A 510 37.48 13.37 27.27
N MET A 511 37.38 14.60 27.79
CA MET A 511 36.41 15.60 27.34
C MET A 511 36.58 15.91 25.85
N GLU A 512 37.81 16.12 25.37
CA GLU A 512 38.09 16.39 23.95
C GLU A 512 37.68 15.22 23.05
N SER A 513 37.96 13.99 23.49
CA SER A 513 37.59 12.77 22.76
C SER A 513 36.07 12.66 22.62
N GLU A 514 35.32 12.85 23.70
CA GLU A 514 33.86 12.76 23.68
C GLU A 514 33.20 13.93 22.92
N LEU A 515 33.73 15.15 23.02
CA LEU A 515 33.28 16.28 22.20
C LEU A 515 33.46 16.02 20.70
N LYS A 516 34.60 15.44 20.31
CA LYS A 516 34.86 15.03 18.92
C LYS A 516 33.87 13.94 18.47
N ASN A 517 33.61 12.95 19.34
CA ASN A 517 32.67 11.87 19.07
C ASN A 517 31.24 12.40 18.84
N VAL A 518 30.76 13.33 19.67
CA VAL A 518 29.45 13.99 19.52
C VAL A 518 29.38 14.74 18.18
N SER A 519 30.40 15.54 17.88
CA SER A 519 30.45 16.29 16.62
C SER A 519 30.39 15.37 15.40
N MET A 520 31.18 14.30 15.39
CA MET A 520 31.20 13.31 14.32
C MET A 520 29.83 12.63 14.14
N LYS A 521 29.19 12.19 15.22
CA LYS A 521 27.90 11.50 15.17
C LYS A 521 26.76 12.37 14.63
N ILE A 522 26.74 13.65 14.98
CA ILE A 522 25.73 14.59 14.45
C ILE A 522 26.01 14.91 12.98
N SER A 523 27.28 15.06 12.58
CA SER A 523 27.64 15.27 11.19
C SER A 523 27.30 14.06 10.31
N GLU A 524 27.58 12.83 10.75
CA GLU A 524 27.20 11.59 10.04
C GLU A 524 25.69 11.54 9.79
N HIS A 525 24.88 11.84 10.81
CA HIS A 525 23.41 11.85 10.64
C HIS A 525 22.95 12.94 9.67
N ALA A 526 23.53 14.14 9.73
CA ALA A 526 23.21 15.21 8.78
C ALA A 526 23.55 14.81 7.34
N ASP A 527 24.69 14.16 7.12
CA ASP A 527 25.12 13.68 5.81
C ASP A 527 24.21 12.55 5.29
N ASP A 528 23.81 11.60 6.14
CA ASP A 528 22.87 10.53 5.79
C ASP A 528 21.50 11.06 5.36
N LEU A 529 20.97 12.05 6.08
CA LEU A 529 19.72 12.72 5.71
C LEU A 529 19.86 13.43 4.36
N LYS A 530 20.99 14.11 4.13
CA LYS A 530 21.26 14.79 2.87
C LYS A 530 21.38 13.82 1.69
N MET A 531 22.05 12.68 1.87
CA MET A 531 22.13 11.64 0.84
C MET A 531 20.75 11.07 0.54
N THR A 532 19.93 10.82 1.57
CA THR A 532 18.55 10.35 1.42
C THR A 532 17.71 11.36 0.65
N HIS A 533 17.74 12.63 1.03
CA HIS A 533 17.04 13.71 0.33
C HIS A 533 17.41 13.75 -1.16
N ASN A 534 18.71 13.69 -1.49
CA ASN A 534 19.16 13.71 -2.88
C ASN A 534 18.68 12.49 -3.69
N GLY A 535 18.57 11.31 -3.08
CA GLY A 535 17.99 10.14 -3.74
C GLY A 535 16.50 10.32 -4.09
N LEU A 536 15.79 11.12 -3.30
CA LEU A 536 14.36 11.37 -3.47
C LEU A 536 14.04 12.46 -4.51
N THR A 537 15.01 13.26 -4.96
CA THR A 537 14.79 14.40 -5.89
C THR A 537 14.84 14.04 -7.38
N THR A 538 14.78 12.76 -7.73
CA THR A 538 14.76 12.31 -9.14
C THR A 538 13.70 13.07 -9.94
N ALA A 539 14.07 13.56 -11.12
CA ALA A 539 13.20 14.38 -11.96
C ALA A 539 12.12 13.54 -12.66
N TYR A 540 10.90 14.08 -12.70
CA TYR A 540 9.78 13.60 -13.51
C TYR A 540 9.45 14.65 -14.57
N ASP A 541 9.35 14.26 -15.83
CA ASP A 541 9.17 15.19 -16.95
C ASP A 541 7.69 15.62 -17.10
N ARG A 542 7.33 16.67 -16.37
CA ARG A 542 6.01 17.33 -16.45
C ARG A 542 5.70 17.88 -17.84
N SER A 543 6.71 18.23 -18.62
CA SER A 543 6.52 18.77 -19.97
C SER A 543 6.10 17.66 -20.93
N ALA A 544 6.76 16.50 -20.85
CA ALA A 544 6.38 15.31 -21.60
C ALA A 544 4.98 14.81 -21.18
N SER A 545 4.69 14.79 -19.87
CA SER A 545 3.37 14.43 -19.34
C SER A 545 2.25 15.29 -19.94
N ALA A 546 2.40 16.61 -19.91
CA ALA A 546 1.43 17.54 -20.49
C ALA A 546 1.22 17.30 -22.01
N GLN A 547 2.29 17.00 -22.75
CA GLN A 547 2.19 16.65 -24.16
C GLN A 547 1.41 15.36 -24.39
N TRP A 548 1.65 14.32 -23.59
CA TRP A 548 0.89 13.06 -23.68
C TRP A 548 -0.60 13.27 -23.42
N ILE A 549 -0.96 14.08 -22.41
CA ILE A 549 -2.37 14.43 -22.13
C ILE A 549 -3.00 15.11 -23.34
N VAL A 550 -2.33 16.09 -23.95
CA VAL A 550 -2.85 16.80 -25.13
C VAL A 550 -3.08 15.85 -26.30
N THR A 551 -2.13 14.95 -26.60
CA THR A 551 -2.29 13.96 -27.66
C THR A 551 -3.46 13.02 -27.38
N LEU A 552 -3.56 12.49 -26.16
CA LEU A 552 -4.66 11.59 -25.78
C LEU A 552 -6.02 12.31 -25.85
N GLN A 553 -6.10 13.58 -25.45
CA GLN A 553 -7.32 14.38 -25.56
C GLN A 553 -7.74 14.63 -27.01
N GLN A 554 -6.78 14.80 -27.93
CA GLN A 554 -7.07 14.91 -29.36
C GLN A 554 -7.62 13.60 -29.91
N ASP A 555 -7.00 12.46 -29.58
CA ASP A 555 -7.46 11.13 -29.99
C ASP A 555 -8.87 10.82 -29.44
N ARG A 556 -9.12 11.22 -28.18
CA ARG A 556 -10.44 11.11 -27.54
C ARG A 556 -11.49 11.91 -28.30
N ALA A 557 -11.20 13.18 -28.60
CA ALA A 557 -12.14 14.07 -29.30
C ALA A 557 -12.45 13.58 -30.71
N PHE A 558 -11.44 13.06 -31.42
CA PHE A 558 -11.61 12.43 -32.73
C PHE A 558 -12.53 11.21 -32.65
N THR A 559 -12.30 10.33 -31.68
CA THR A 559 -13.10 9.11 -31.49
C THR A 559 -14.54 9.43 -31.08
N GLU A 560 -14.75 10.43 -30.22
CA GLU A 560 -16.09 10.90 -29.85
C GLU A 560 -16.86 11.45 -31.06
N ALA A 561 -16.20 12.21 -31.94
CA ALA A 561 -16.84 12.71 -33.17
C ALA A 561 -17.30 11.57 -34.10
N LEU A 562 -16.51 10.49 -34.21
CA LEU A 562 -16.89 9.29 -34.96
C LEU A 562 -18.08 8.55 -34.31
N LYS A 563 -18.09 8.48 -32.98
CA LYS A 563 -19.21 7.90 -32.21
C LYS A 563 -20.49 8.69 -32.45
N VAL A 564 -20.50 10.00 -32.22
CA VAL A 564 -21.68 10.87 -32.42
C VAL A 564 -22.22 10.77 -33.85
N THR A 565 -21.33 10.84 -34.86
CA THR A 565 -21.71 10.67 -36.27
C THR A 565 -22.38 9.32 -36.55
N SER A 566 -21.93 8.26 -35.86
CA SER A 566 -22.48 6.92 -36.01
C SER A 566 -23.81 6.76 -35.27
N GLU A 567 -23.97 7.40 -34.11
CA GLU A 567 -25.24 7.46 -33.35
C GLU A 567 -26.33 8.16 -34.17
N GLU A 568 -26.01 9.30 -34.80
CA GLU A 568 -26.93 10.02 -35.69
C GLU A 568 -27.38 9.16 -36.87
N LYS A 569 -26.46 8.42 -37.50
CA LYS A 569 -26.78 7.48 -38.59
C LYS A 569 -27.69 6.34 -38.12
N VAL A 570 -27.48 5.81 -36.92
CA VAL A 570 -28.36 4.76 -36.36
C VAL A 570 -29.78 5.30 -36.18
N VAL A 571 -29.94 6.49 -35.60
CA VAL A 571 -31.25 7.12 -35.40
C VAL A 571 -31.96 7.38 -36.74
N ASP A 572 -31.23 7.87 -37.75
CA ASP A 572 -31.78 8.10 -39.09
C ASP A 572 -32.24 6.79 -39.75
N PHE A 573 -31.39 5.74 -39.72
CA PHE A 573 -31.75 4.43 -40.25
C PHE A 573 -32.92 3.79 -39.49
N GLU A 574 -33.02 3.94 -38.17
CA GLU A 574 -34.16 3.44 -37.38
C GLU A 574 -35.47 4.14 -37.76
N LYS A 575 -35.43 5.46 -37.96
CA LYS A 575 -36.60 6.23 -38.45
C LYS A 575 -37.05 5.75 -39.82
N GLN A 576 -36.11 5.47 -40.72
CA GLN A 576 -36.39 4.97 -42.07
C GLN A 576 -36.91 3.53 -42.03
N MET A 577 -36.32 2.67 -41.21
CA MET A 577 -36.82 1.31 -40.96
C MET A 577 -38.27 1.34 -40.47
N LYS A 578 -38.61 2.25 -39.55
CA LYS A 578 -40.00 2.42 -39.09
C LYS A 578 -40.94 2.81 -40.23
N SER A 579 -40.55 3.79 -41.06
CA SER A 579 -41.36 4.21 -42.23
C SER A 579 -41.56 3.07 -43.24
N VAL A 580 -40.52 2.28 -43.51
CA VAL A 580 -40.60 1.11 -44.41
C VAL A 580 -41.47 0.00 -43.79
N SER A 581 -41.38 -0.25 -42.49
CA SER A 581 -42.22 -1.22 -41.77
C SER A 581 -43.70 -0.85 -41.83
N GLU A 582 -44.05 0.41 -41.54
CA GLU A 582 -45.43 0.92 -41.61
C GLU A 582 -46.01 0.77 -43.04
N ALA A 583 -45.22 1.07 -44.07
CA ALA A 583 -45.62 0.86 -45.45
C ALA A 583 -45.80 -0.63 -45.80
N LEU A 584 -44.89 -1.50 -45.36
CA LEU A 584 -45.00 -2.95 -45.56
C LEU A 584 -46.26 -3.52 -44.89
N GLU A 585 -46.62 -3.06 -43.69
CA GLU A 585 -47.85 -3.43 -42.97
C GLU A 585 -49.11 -2.95 -43.70
N LEU A 586 -49.14 -1.69 -44.15
CA LEU A 586 -50.27 -1.14 -44.90
C LEU A 586 -50.54 -1.92 -46.19
N ILE A 587 -49.49 -2.18 -46.98
CA ILE A 587 -49.61 -2.93 -48.25
C ILE A 587 -49.99 -4.38 -47.97
N ALA A 588 -49.41 -5.02 -46.93
CA ALA A 588 -49.77 -6.38 -46.52
C ALA A 588 -51.26 -6.48 -46.17
N LYS A 589 -51.77 -5.56 -45.32
CA LYS A 589 -53.18 -5.51 -44.90
C LYS A 589 -54.15 -5.27 -46.05
N ALA A 590 -53.73 -4.52 -47.08
CA ALA A 590 -54.54 -4.26 -48.27
C ALA A 590 -54.61 -5.46 -49.24
N GLY A 591 -53.68 -6.41 -49.10
CA GLY A 591 -53.63 -7.67 -49.83
C GLY A 591 -52.73 -7.62 -51.06
N VAL A 592 -51.41 -7.71 -50.86
CA VAL A 592 -50.35 -7.76 -51.90
C VAL A 592 -50.65 -8.77 -53.03
N GLU A 593 -51.35 -9.85 -52.69
CA GLU A 593 -51.81 -10.93 -53.55
C GLU A 593 -52.61 -10.43 -54.78
N LYS A 594 -53.33 -9.30 -54.64
CA LYS A 594 -54.21 -8.74 -55.68
C LYS A 594 -53.44 -8.14 -56.87
N ILE A 595 -52.18 -7.74 -56.65
CA ILE A 595 -51.33 -7.13 -57.69
C ILE A 595 -50.16 -8.04 -58.09
N GLY A 596 -49.82 -9.05 -57.27
CA GLY A 596 -48.65 -9.92 -57.48
C GLY A 596 -47.41 -9.36 -56.77
N GLN A 597 -46.62 -10.24 -56.14
CA GLN A 597 -45.52 -9.83 -55.24
C GLN A 597 -44.32 -9.20 -55.96
N GLU A 598 -44.16 -9.52 -57.24
CA GLU A 598 -43.17 -8.93 -58.14
C GLU A 598 -43.71 -7.70 -58.88
N ALA A 599 -45.01 -7.40 -58.75
CA ALA A 599 -45.58 -6.25 -59.40
C ALA A 599 -45.03 -4.95 -58.81
N GLN A 600 -44.80 -4.00 -59.69
CA GLN A 600 -44.28 -2.71 -59.33
C GLN A 600 -45.28 -1.94 -58.48
N LEU A 601 -44.83 -1.43 -57.33
CA LEU A 601 -45.65 -0.60 -56.45
C LEU A 601 -45.74 0.81 -57.02
N THR A 602 -46.70 1.03 -57.91
CA THR A 602 -47.03 2.33 -58.51
C THR A 602 -48.21 2.97 -57.79
N LEU A 603 -48.43 4.27 -58.03
CA LEU A 603 -49.60 4.99 -57.51
C LEU A 603 -50.92 4.26 -57.85
N ASP A 604 -51.04 3.77 -59.07
CA ASP A 604 -52.25 3.09 -59.55
C ASP A 604 -52.42 1.70 -58.92
N ASN A 605 -51.33 0.94 -58.78
CA ASN A 605 -51.37 -0.36 -58.12
C ASN A 605 -51.66 -0.24 -56.62
N LEU A 606 -51.13 0.79 -55.95
CA LEU A 606 -51.43 1.07 -54.54
C LEU A 606 -52.90 1.50 -54.34
N LYS A 607 -53.47 2.30 -55.26
CA LYS A 607 -54.91 2.62 -55.24
C LYS A 607 -55.78 1.38 -55.51
N ALA A 608 -55.38 0.54 -56.45
CA ALA A 608 -56.09 -0.70 -56.79
C ALA A 608 -56.13 -1.72 -55.62
N LEU A 609 -55.18 -1.64 -54.69
CA LEU A 609 -55.20 -2.40 -53.44
C LEU A 609 -56.28 -1.95 -52.45
N GLY A 610 -56.92 -0.80 -52.68
CA GLY A 610 -57.95 -0.23 -51.80
C GLY A 610 -57.38 0.63 -50.66
N LEU A 611 -56.12 1.06 -50.77
CA LEU A 611 -55.49 1.98 -49.82
C LEU A 611 -56.14 3.37 -49.92
N ALA A 612 -56.44 3.97 -48.77
CA ALA A 612 -56.92 5.35 -48.71
C ALA A 612 -55.83 6.33 -49.17
N PRO A 613 -56.17 7.52 -49.72
CA PRO A 613 -55.18 8.48 -50.21
C PRO A 613 -54.01 8.79 -49.25
N PRO A 614 -54.23 8.94 -47.92
CA PRO A 614 -53.13 9.12 -46.97
C PRO A 614 -52.21 7.90 -46.85
N GLN A 615 -52.75 6.68 -46.95
CA GLN A 615 -51.97 5.44 -46.86
C GLN A 615 -51.12 5.22 -48.12
N VAL A 616 -51.63 5.61 -49.29
CA VAL A 616 -50.88 5.60 -50.55
C VAL A 616 -49.68 6.54 -50.48
N GLN A 617 -49.83 7.72 -49.85
CA GLN A 617 -48.70 8.65 -49.64
C GLN A 617 -47.61 8.06 -48.75
N ILE A 618 -47.99 7.40 -47.64
CA ILE A 618 -47.03 6.72 -46.75
C ILE A 618 -46.22 5.67 -47.51
N ALA A 619 -46.90 4.83 -48.31
CA ALA A 619 -46.24 3.79 -49.10
C ALA A 619 -45.29 4.37 -50.16
N LEU A 620 -45.71 5.41 -50.89
CA LEU A 620 -44.86 6.07 -51.89
C LEU A 620 -43.65 6.76 -51.26
N PHE A 621 -43.81 7.38 -50.09
CA PHE A 621 -42.71 7.99 -49.35
C PHE A 621 -41.66 6.95 -48.93
N ALA A 622 -42.09 5.79 -48.43
CA ALA A 622 -41.18 4.69 -48.08
C ALA A 622 -40.45 4.11 -49.31
N ILE A 623 -41.15 4.00 -50.45
CA ILE A 623 -40.53 3.57 -51.72
C ILE A 623 -39.46 4.56 -52.16
N ASP A 624 -39.74 5.87 -52.12
CA ASP A 624 -38.76 6.90 -52.48
C ASP A 624 -37.56 6.93 -51.52
N THR A 625 -37.81 6.72 -50.22
CA THR A 625 -36.78 6.59 -49.19
C THR A 625 -35.83 5.42 -49.49
N LEU A 626 -36.36 4.24 -49.84
CA LEU A 626 -35.55 3.08 -50.22
C LEU A 626 -34.76 3.30 -51.51
N LYS A 627 -35.38 3.92 -52.53
CA LYS A 627 -34.70 4.26 -53.81
C LYS A 627 -33.47 5.14 -53.60
N LYS A 628 -33.55 6.11 -52.69
CA LYS A 628 -32.46 7.05 -52.41
C LYS A 628 -31.28 6.42 -51.66
N MET A 629 -31.51 5.36 -50.90
CA MET A 629 -30.53 4.84 -49.94
C MET A 629 -29.88 3.52 -50.32
N ILE A 630 -30.49 2.77 -51.21
CA ILE A 630 -29.98 1.46 -51.62
C ILE A 630 -29.60 1.54 -53.09
N ALA A 631 -28.30 1.70 -53.32
CA ALA A 631 -27.72 1.59 -54.64
C ALA A 631 -28.01 0.20 -55.23
N GLY A 632 -28.59 0.16 -56.44
CA GLY A 632 -28.86 -1.08 -57.16
C GLY A 632 -30.26 -1.66 -57.03
N ILE A 633 -31.18 -1.05 -56.26
CA ILE A 633 -32.61 -1.36 -56.39
C ILE A 633 -33.12 -0.63 -57.63
N GLY A 634 -33.52 -1.38 -58.68
CA GLY A 634 -34.00 -0.81 -59.94
C GLY A 634 -35.21 0.14 -59.77
N GLU A 635 -35.54 0.92 -60.81
CA GLU A 635 -36.63 1.92 -60.77
C GLU A 635 -38.00 1.32 -60.37
N ALA A 636 -38.18 0.01 -60.58
CA ALA A 636 -39.34 -0.77 -60.16
C ALA A 636 -39.13 -1.40 -58.76
N ILE A 637 -39.81 -0.84 -57.75
CA ILE A 637 -39.84 -1.42 -56.41
C ILE A 637 -41.08 -2.28 -56.24
N SER A 638 -40.88 -3.58 -56.05
CA SER A 638 -41.90 -4.54 -55.64
C SER A 638 -41.97 -4.65 -54.12
N TYR A 639 -42.96 -5.36 -53.60
CA TYR A 639 -43.06 -5.66 -52.17
C TYR A 639 -41.84 -6.46 -51.67
N LEU A 640 -41.32 -7.39 -52.47
CA LEU A 640 -40.12 -8.16 -52.13
C LEU A 640 -38.87 -7.27 -52.09
N ASN A 641 -38.76 -6.29 -52.99
CA ASN A 641 -37.68 -5.31 -52.98
C ASN A 641 -37.73 -4.44 -51.72
N MET A 642 -38.92 -4.04 -51.26
CA MET A 642 -39.07 -3.31 -49.98
C MET A 642 -38.62 -4.15 -48.78
N LEU A 643 -38.97 -5.43 -48.74
CA LEU A 643 -38.55 -6.33 -47.66
C LEU A 643 -37.03 -6.58 -47.69
N ALA A 644 -36.44 -6.76 -48.86
CA ALA A 644 -34.99 -6.86 -49.02
C ALA A 644 -34.30 -5.58 -48.54
N GLY A 645 -34.82 -4.42 -48.91
CA GLY A 645 -34.29 -3.13 -48.48
C GLY A 645 -34.41 -2.87 -46.98
N TYR A 646 -35.51 -3.26 -46.35
CA TYR A 646 -35.66 -3.23 -44.89
C TYR A 646 -34.59 -4.09 -44.19
N ASN A 647 -34.34 -5.31 -44.69
CA ASN A 647 -33.32 -6.19 -44.10
C ASN A 647 -31.91 -5.60 -44.26
N GLN A 648 -31.61 -4.98 -45.40
CA GLN A 648 -30.32 -4.31 -45.59
C GLN A 648 -30.13 -3.10 -44.67
N LEU A 649 -31.19 -2.32 -44.40
CA LEU A 649 -31.14 -1.25 -43.40
C LEU A 649 -30.90 -1.81 -42.00
N LYS A 650 -31.55 -2.92 -41.65
CA LYS A 650 -31.34 -3.63 -40.40
C LYS A 650 -29.88 -4.08 -40.25
N ASP A 651 -29.29 -4.65 -41.29
CA ASP A 651 -27.88 -5.09 -41.29
C ASP A 651 -26.92 -3.89 -41.12
N LYS A 652 -27.16 -2.77 -41.82
CA LYS A 652 -26.39 -1.53 -41.63
C LYS A 652 -26.46 -0.99 -40.20
N VAL A 653 -27.65 -1.04 -39.57
CA VAL A 653 -27.82 -0.63 -38.16
C VAL A 653 -27.04 -1.58 -37.24
N ALA A 654 -27.05 -2.88 -37.49
CA ALA A 654 -26.29 -3.85 -36.70
C ALA A 654 -24.77 -3.61 -36.80
N ASP A 655 -24.25 -3.34 -38.00
CA ASP A 655 -22.84 -3.01 -38.22
C ASP A 655 -22.44 -1.71 -37.52
N LEU A 656 -23.26 -0.66 -37.62
CA LEU A 656 -23.02 0.61 -36.91
C LEU A 656 -23.05 0.44 -35.39
N ARG A 657 -23.98 -0.34 -34.85
CA ARG A 657 -24.02 -0.65 -33.41
C ARG A 657 -22.76 -1.40 -32.96
N THR A 658 -22.18 -2.25 -33.82
CA THR A 658 -20.90 -2.92 -33.55
C THR A 658 -19.74 -1.94 -33.53
N GLN A 659 -19.71 -0.99 -34.48
CA GLN A 659 -18.70 0.09 -34.49
C GLN A 659 -18.84 1.02 -33.29
N LEU A 660 -20.07 1.36 -32.88
CA LEU A 660 -20.32 2.17 -31.69
C LEU A 660 -19.74 1.54 -30.43
N LYS A 661 -19.93 0.23 -30.24
CA LYS A 661 -19.30 -0.51 -29.12
C LYS A 661 -17.77 -0.38 -29.17
N LYS A 662 -17.17 -0.45 -30.36
CA LYS A 662 -15.73 -0.27 -30.53
C LYS A 662 -15.28 1.14 -30.12
N TYR A 663 -15.98 2.19 -30.57
CA TYR A 663 -15.64 3.57 -30.20
C TYR A 663 -15.82 3.83 -28.70
N VAL A 664 -16.89 3.32 -28.09
CA VAL A 664 -17.10 3.41 -26.63
C VAL A 664 -15.94 2.77 -25.86
N ASN A 665 -15.48 1.58 -26.29
CA ASN A 665 -14.33 0.92 -25.67
C ASN A 665 -13.03 1.69 -25.90
N GLU A 666 -12.80 2.24 -27.09
CA GLU A 666 -11.63 3.06 -27.39
C GLU A 666 -11.60 4.34 -26.54
N ILE A 667 -12.74 5.01 -26.37
CA ILE A 667 -12.88 6.18 -25.49
C ILE A 667 -12.53 5.80 -24.04
N ALA A 668 -13.09 4.68 -23.54
CA ALA A 668 -12.78 4.22 -22.18
C ALA A 668 -11.29 3.90 -21.98
N GLN A 669 -10.64 3.32 -22.99
CA GLN A 669 -9.20 3.06 -22.98
C GLN A 669 -8.37 4.35 -22.98
N ILE A 670 -8.77 5.36 -23.75
CA ILE A 670 -8.10 6.67 -23.79
C ILE A 670 -8.30 7.40 -22.45
N ASP A 671 -9.53 7.39 -21.92
CA ASP A 671 -9.85 8.01 -20.63
C ASP A 671 -9.04 7.38 -19.48
N GLY A 672 -8.91 6.06 -19.48
CA GLY A 672 -8.04 5.34 -18.53
C GLY A 672 -6.56 5.74 -18.62
N LYS A 673 -6.03 5.90 -19.84
CA LYS A 673 -4.65 6.37 -20.07
C LYS A 673 -4.46 7.81 -19.62
N ILE A 674 -5.42 8.70 -19.88
CA ILE A 674 -5.40 10.09 -19.40
C ILE A 674 -5.38 10.08 -17.87
N HIS A 675 -6.24 9.27 -17.25
CA HIS A 675 -6.29 9.15 -15.78
C HIS A 675 -4.97 8.65 -15.20
N LEU A 676 -4.30 7.68 -15.84
CA LEU A 676 -2.97 7.23 -15.43
C LEU A 676 -1.96 8.39 -15.44
N VAL A 677 -1.89 9.18 -16.53
CA VAL A 677 -0.96 10.32 -16.61
C VAL A 677 -1.26 11.34 -15.50
N GLN A 678 -2.52 11.65 -15.25
CA GLN A 678 -2.94 12.56 -14.18
C GLN A 678 -2.56 12.05 -12.78
N ILE A 679 -2.69 10.74 -12.54
CA ILE A 679 -2.28 10.13 -11.27
C ILE A 679 -0.75 10.15 -11.11
N LEU A 680 0.02 9.97 -12.19
CA LEU A 680 1.48 10.09 -12.15
C LEU A 680 1.92 11.53 -11.84
N ASP A 681 1.22 12.51 -12.40
CA ASP A 681 1.38 13.93 -12.07
C ASP A 681 1.05 14.22 -10.60
N GLN A 682 -0.08 13.72 -10.10
CA GLN A 682 -0.46 13.84 -8.69
C GLN A 682 0.59 13.19 -7.77
N LEU A 683 1.08 12.00 -8.11
CA LEU A 683 2.11 11.29 -7.35
C LEU A 683 3.40 12.10 -7.25
N ASP A 684 3.83 12.73 -8.34
CA ASP A 684 5.02 13.58 -8.34
C ASP A 684 4.83 14.86 -7.50
N GLU A 685 3.62 15.42 -7.47
CA GLU A 685 3.27 16.55 -6.59
C GLU A 685 3.36 16.15 -5.11
N GLU A 686 2.74 15.03 -4.75
CA GLU A 686 2.77 14.48 -3.39
C GLU A 686 4.19 14.10 -2.95
N ARG A 687 5.01 13.57 -3.88
CA ARG A 687 6.43 13.30 -3.66
C ARG A 687 7.17 14.58 -3.32
N TRP A 688 6.94 15.67 -4.06
CA TRP A 688 7.59 16.95 -3.76
C TRP A 688 7.13 17.54 -2.42
N SER A 689 5.87 17.33 -2.02
CA SER A 689 5.43 17.68 -0.66
C SER A 689 6.24 16.94 0.41
N TYR A 690 6.46 15.62 0.24
CA TYR A 690 7.32 14.84 1.12
C TYR A 690 8.77 15.36 1.13
N VAL A 691 9.36 15.57 -0.05
CA VAL A 691 10.76 16.03 -0.19
C VAL A 691 10.96 17.40 0.46
N ASN A 692 10.01 18.32 0.30
CA ASN A 692 10.07 19.64 0.91
C ASN A 692 10.02 19.55 2.44
N GLU A 693 9.12 18.75 3.00
CA GLU A 693 9.06 18.53 4.46
C GLU A 693 10.35 17.86 4.97
N PHE A 694 10.87 16.87 4.24
CA PHE A 694 12.14 16.22 4.55
C PHE A 694 13.32 17.20 4.50
N SER A 695 13.29 18.20 3.61
CA SER A 695 14.35 19.22 3.51
C SER A 695 14.44 20.11 4.77
N ASN A 696 13.31 20.35 5.47
CA ASN A 696 13.29 21.08 6.74
C ASN A 696 14.10 20.34 7.81
N LEU A 697 13.98 19.01 7.85
CA LEU A 697 14.76 18.15 8.74
C LEU A 697 16.26 18.19 8.39
N VAL A 698 16.61 18.09 7.10
CA VAL A 698 18.02 18.18 6.65
C VAL A 698 18.62 19.51 7.11
N ALA A 699 17.94 20.63 6.87
CA ALA A 699 18.42 21.95 7.27
C ALA A 699 18.62 22.07 8.79
N ARG A 700 17.72 21.46 9.58
CA ARG A 700 17.82 21.43 11.05
C ARG A 700 19.05 20.65 11.53
N PHE A 701 19.30 19.46 10.97
CA PHE A 701 20.46 18.66 11.33
C PHE A 701 21.79 19.25 10.86
N GLU A 702 21.82 19.87 9.68
CA GLU A 702 22.98 20.65 9.25
C GLU A 702 23.27 21.82 10.22
N SER A 703 22.24 22.40 10.83
CA SER A 703 22.41 23.41 11.89
C SER A 703 23.00 22.80 13.16
N TYR A 704 22.49 21.67 13.63
CA TYR A 704 23.07 20.99 14.79
C TYR A 704 24.53 20.59 14.56
N ALA A 705 24.86 20.10 13.37
CA ALA A 705 26.25 19.77 13.00
C ALA A 705 27.18 20.98 13.10
N ARG A 706 26.70 22.19 12.76
CA ARG A 706 27.46 23.44 12.96
C ARG A 706 27.63 23.78 14.43
N ASP A 707 26.60 23.61 15.25
CA ASP A 707 26.64 23.93 16.68
C ASP A 707 27.65 23.08 17.46
N PHE A 708 27.85 21.82 17.06
CA PHE A 708 28.83 20.92 17.70
C PHE A 708 30.26 21.03 17.14
N ARG A 709 30.50 21.93 16.17
CA ARG A 709 31.85 22.15 15.65
C ARG A 709 32.72 22.75 16.76
N GLN A 710 33.85 22.11 17.01
CA GLN A 710 34.74 22.48 18.11
C GLN A 710 35.50 23.79 17.80
N ASP A 711 35.31 24.81 18.63
CA ASP A 711 36.15 26.01 18.67
C ASP A 711 37.28 25.84 19.68
N LYS A 712 38.44 25.36 19.20
CA LYS A 712 39.61 25.08 20.05
C LYS A 712 40.22 26.33 20.69
N LEU A 713 39.74 27.53 20.38
CA LEU A 713 40.11 28.76 21.10
C LEU A 713 39.46 28.85 22.48
N GLN A 714 38.38 28.11 22.73
CA GLN A 714 37.72 28.04 24.03
C GLN A 714 38.26 26.88 24.89
N PRO A 715 38.35 27.07 26.23
CA PRO A 715 38.66 25.99 27.16
C PRO A 715 37.71 24.79 27.00
N VAL A 716 38.22 23.59 27.22
CA VAL A 716 37.47 22.35 27.02
C VAL A 716 36.27 22.24 27.97
N GLU A 717 36.38 22.81 29.15
CA GLU A 717 35.36 22.86 30.20
C GLU A 717 34.15 23.72 29.77
N GLN A 718 34.43 24.85 29.11
CA GLN A 718 33.41 25.74 28.57
C GLN A 718 32.68 25.08 27.39
N ARG A 719 33.44 24.46 26.48
CA ARG A 719 32.87 23.69 25.36
C ARG A 719 32.05 22.50 25.84
N THR A 720 32.51 21.80 26.87
CA THR A 720 31.80 20.69 27.50
C THR A 720 30.45 21.13 28.07
N THR A 721 30.44 22.24 28.81
CA THR A 721 29.20 22.81 29.37
C THR A 721 28.21 23.16 28.25
N ALA A 722 28.67 23.83 27.20
CA ALA A 722 27.84 24.19 26.06
C ALA A 722 27.30 22.95 25.33
N ALA A 723 28.14 21.93 25.12
CA ALA A 723 27.75 20.67 24.49
C ALA A 723 26.70 19.92 25.32
N ILE A 724 26.85 19.81 26.64
CA ILE A 724 25.88 19.15 27.53
C ILE A 724 24.50 19.79 27.42
N ALA A 725 24.44 21.13 27.41
CA ALA A 725 23.18 21.86 27.22
C ALA A 725 22.60 21.59 25.83
N ARG A 726 23.42 21.71 24.78
CA ARG A 726 22.96 21.52 23.40
C ARG A 726 22.51 20.10 23.09
N ILE A 727 23.17 19.10 23.70
CA ILE A 727 22.76 17.69 23.61
C ILE A 727 21.35 17.52 24.17
N ALA A 728 20.99 18.19 25.27
CA ALA A 728 19.64 18.10 25.84
C ALA A 728 18.58 18.60 24.84
N ASP A 729 18.82 19.73 24.18
CA ASP A 729 17.92 20.28 23.15
C ASP A 729 17.74 19.33 21.98
N VAL A 730 18.85 18.80 21.45
CA VAL A 730 18.84 17.90 20.29
C VAL A 730 18.14 16.59 20.64
N ARG A 731 18.36 16.05 21.84
CA ARG A 731 17.65 14.86 22.32
C ARG A 731 16.14 15.12 22.46
N GLN A 732 15.74 16.30 22.91
CA GLN A 732 14.32 16.63 23.01
C GLN A 732 13.67 16.71 21.61
N TYR A 733 14.36 17.29 20.63
CA TYR A 733 13.90 17.30 19.25
C TYR A 733 13.87 15.89 18.63
N LEU A 734 14.90 15.07 18.87
CA LEU A 734 14.94 13.68 18.40
C LEU A 734 13.76 12.84 18.91
N LYS A 735 13.26 13.12 20.12
CA LYS A 735 12.05 12.47 20.64
C LYS A 735 10.80 12.80 19.82
N THR A 736 10.68 14.02 19.28
CA THR A 736 9.52 14.37 18.42
C THR A 736 9.61 13.68 17.07
N VAL A 737 10.82 13.45 16.55
CA VAL A 737 11.04 12.68 15.30
C VAL A 737 10.77 11.17 15.52
N GLN A 738 10.99 10.67 16.74
CA GLN A 738 10.76 9.27 17.11
C GLN A 738 9.29 8.91 17.35
N GLN A 739 8.47 9.89 17.74
CA GLN A 739 7.02 9.75 17.86
C GLN A 739 6.42 9.62 16.47
#